data_AF-A0A9D8J946-F1
#
_entry.id   AF-A0A9D8J946-F1
#
_cell.length_a   1.000
_cell.length_b   1.000
_cell.length_c   1.000
_cell.angle_alpha   90.00
_cell.angle_beta   90.00
_cell.angle_gamma   90.00
#
_symmetry.space_group_name_H-M   'P 1'
#
loop_
_entity.id
_entity.type
_entity.pdbx_description
1 polymer ?
#
loop_
_entity_poly.entity_id
_entity_poly.type
_entity_poly.pdbx_seq_one_letter_code
_entity_poly.pdbx_strand_id
1 'polypeptide(L)'
;PGGRAPLPSALIMSAIPAGIAGCKRRVMCSPGTQEGRIDPIILATARLCGIDEIFAIGGAQAIAAMAYGTATIPKVDKIFGPGSAWVTAAKQIVASDPGGAALDLPAGPSEVLVIADEFASPAFVAADLLAQAEHDPLSQAILITTSNSLAEEVRQHAIKFRKSLSRGEILDQSLSRSRIIIVDTLAEAVSIANDYAPEHLILQIKAPRRWLDEIRAAGSVFMGPWSPEPMGDYCSGTNHVLPTYGYARAYSGLSLSDFQRRITVQELSREGLLNLGPTASTLARLEGLDAHALAVDLRLKALQDSAASEPAVTRRNDLLSRLARPAIVSMRAYEHAHWDARFERLHANESPWPPPIGSEGERLALHRYPEPQPPALIEALAHAFGVSSGDLLVTRGSDEGIDLLTRTFCEAGRDAVVVCPPTFGMYAVAAATQGAQILEAPLTNEFDLDIVAIKAKVDEGAKILWICSPNNPTGNAFASVRIESLLDYARYRCVVVIDEAYAEFSTAPSAISLRQRYPQLVVLKTLSKAYGLAGARIGAVIAEPSVIALLRKIVPPYSISSASVDEAIRVLHEGSRTVIASRVETIVKERDRVAAQLASSPLIKKIYRSDSNFLLIESTAAASILACLRDIGILVRDFSGRGTLGQAVRITIGTPEQNDRIIEALCSTFSGRALQ
;
A
#
# COMPACT_ATOMS: atom_id res chain seq x y z
N PRO A 1 37.35 1.17 8.58
CA PRO A 1 38.82 1.38 8.72
C PRO A 1 39.15 2.87 8.94
N GLY A 2 40.20 3.17 9.71
CA GLY A 2 40.58 4.56 10.01
C GLY A 2 42.04 4.78 10.46
N GLY A 3 42.88 3.74 10.38
CA GLY A 3 44.22 3.78 10.99
C GLY A 3 45.21 4.70 10.28
N ARG A 4 45.23 4.69 8.94
CA ARG A 4 46.15 5.52 8.12
C ARG A 4 45.45 6.70 7.44
N ALA A 5 44.15 6.59 7.18
CA ALA A 5 43.32 7.62 6.59
C ALA A 5 41.85 7.41 7.01
N PRO A 6 41.05 8.49 7.15
CA PRO A 6 39.60 8.36 7.32
C PRO A 6 38.97 7.84 6.02
N LEU A 7 38.13 6.80 6.11
CA LEU A 7 37.41 6.21 4.98
C LEU A 7 35.88 6.40 5.12
N PRO A 8 35.35 7.61 4.86
CA PRO A 8 33.90 7.84 4.89
C PRO A 8 33.15 7.03 3.84
N SER A 9 33.75 6.76 2.69
CA SER A 9 33.17 5.92 1.63
C SER A 9 32.85 4.50 2.14
N ALA A 10 33.79 3.84 2.82
CA ALA A 10 33.57 2.51 3.39
C ALA A 10 32.41 2.46 4.41
N LEU A 11 32.23 3.55 5.15
CA LEU A 11 31.09 3.68 6.05
C LEU A 11 29.77 3.80 5.28
N ILE A 12 29.71 4.65 4.25
CA ILE A 12 28.53 4.80 3.38
C ILE A 12 28.16 3.46 2.76
N MET A 13 29.14 2.76 2.20
CA MET A 13 28.95 1.48 1.51
C MET A 13 28.46 0.36 2.43
N SER A 14 28.72 0.44 3.73
CA SER A 14 28.20 -0.53 4.71
C SER A 14 26.87 -0.07 5.33
N ALA A 15 26.74 1.22 5.62
CA ALA A 15 25.64 1.75 6.43
C ALA A 15 24.35 1.97 5.64
N ILE A 16 24.44 2.37 4.36
CA ILE A 16 23.27 2.54 3.49
C ILE A 16 22.51 1.22 3.29
N PRO A 17 23.14 0.12 2.82
CA PRO A 17 22.40 -1.14 2.65
C PRO A 17 21.87 -1.69 3.98
N ALA A 18 22.58 -1.50 5.10
CA ALA A 18 22.06 -1.85 6.42
C ALA A 18 20.79 -1.08 6.80
N GLY A 19 20.74 0.23 6.47
CA GLY A 19 19.56 1.07 6.68
C GLY A 19 18.39 0.64 5.81
N ILE A 20 18.63 0.39 4.53
CA ILE A 20 17.61 -0.08 3.57
C ILE A 20 17.06 -1.45 3.99
N ALA A 21 17.91 -2.35 4.49
CA ALA A 21 17.49 -3.67 4.98
C ALA A 21 16.65 -3.60 6.28
N GLY A 22 16.57 -2.44 6.93
CA GLY A 22 15.85 -2.29 8.19
C GLY A 22 16.57 -2.94 9.38
N CYS A 23 17.92 -3.02 9.35
CA CYS A 23 18.69 -3.52 10.48
C CYS A 23 18.39 -2.68 11.74
N LYS A 24 17.71 -3.30 12.72
CA LYS A 24 17.25 -2.61 13.94
C LYS A 24 18.39 -2.03 14.78
N ARG A 25 19.56 -2.67 14.74
CA ARG A 25 20.76 -2.24 15.45
C ARG A 25 21.92 -2.17 14.47
N ARG A 26 22.63 -1.03 14.45
CA ARG A 26 23.75 -0.78 13.53
C ARG A 26 24.90 -0.19 14.34
N VAL A 27 25.94 -1.00 14.54
CA VAL A 27 27.09 -0.67 15.38
C VAL A 27 28.26 -0.33 14.48
N MET A 28 28.98 0.74 14.81
CA MET A 28 30.16 1.16 14.09
C MET A 28 31.37 1.21 15.02
N CYS A 29 32.42 0.48 14.65
CA CYS A 29 33.73 0.60 15.28
C CYS A 29 34.70 1.31 14.33
N SER A 30 35.35 2.37 14.81
CA SER A 30 36.43 3.05 14.11
C SER A 30 37.58 3.29 15.07
N PRO A 31 38.86 3.07 14.68
CA PRO A 31 39.99 3.39 15.54
C PRO A 31 39.97 4.89 15.88
N GLY A 32 40.18 5.22 17.16
CA GLY A 32 40.40 6.59 17.61
C GLY A 32 41.85 7.04 17.45
N THR A 33 42.09 8.34 17.59
CA THR A 33 43.44 8.91 17.79
C THR A 33 44.05 8.44 19.11
N GLN A 34 45.28 8.84 19.42
CA GLN A 34 45.90 8.55 20.72
C GLN A 34 45.05 9.07 21.90
N GLU A 35 44.29 10.15 21.69
CA GLU A 35 43.34 10.73 22.64
C GLU A 35 41.95 10.07 22.59
N GLY A 36 41.80 8.98 21.84
CA GLY A 36 40.54 8.23 21.71
C GLY A 36 39.47 8.91 20.85
N ARG A 37 39.82 9.92 20.06
CA ARG A 37 38.86 10.67 19.23
C ARG A 37 38.69 10.04 17.86
N ILE A 38 37.45 9.94 17.39
CA ILE A 38 37.14 9.54 16.01
C ILE A 38 37.20 10.80 15.12
N ASP A 39 37.70 10.64 13.90
CA ASP A 39 37.75 11.70 12.90
C ASP A 39 36.36 12.36 12.69
N PRO A 40 36.23 13.70 12.73
CA PRO A 40 34.95 14.38 12.58
C PRO A 40 34.22 14.05 11.27
N ILE A 41 34.93 13.79 10.17
CA ILE A 41 34.32 13.42 8.89
C ILE A 41 33.59 12.08 9.04
N ILE A 42 34.21 11.12 9.74
CA ILE A 42 33.65 9.80 10.00
C ILE A 42 32.39 9.89 10.87
N LEU A 43 32.38 10.77 11.88
CA LEU A 43 31.20 11.03 12.72
C LEU A 43 30.07 11.72 11.93
N ALA A 44 30.40 12.68 11.08
CA ALA A 44 29.42 13.36 10.22
C ALA A 44 28.77 12.36 9.23
N THR A 45 29.58 11.49 8.62
CA THR A 45 29.08 10.42 7.74
C THR A 45 28.20 9.42 8.50
N ALA A 46 28.60 8.99 9.70
CA ALA A 46 27.81 8.10 10.54
C ALA A 46 26.41 8.69 10.80
N ARG A 47 26.36 9.98 11.18
CA ARG A 47 25.11 10.69 11.41
C ARG A 47 24.23 10.76 10.16
N LEU A 48 24.80 11.06 9.00
CA LEU A 48 24.07 11.09 7.72
C LEU A 48 23.52 9.71 7.33
N CYS A 49 24.23 8.63 7.68
CA CYS A 49 23.78 7.26 7.47
C CYS A 49 22.85 6.74 8.59
N GLY A 50 22.57 7.56 9.61
CA GLY A 50 21.69 7.22 10.74
C GLY A 50 22.31 6.23 11.75
N ILE A 51 23.63 6.15 11.83
CA ILE A 51 24.32 5.35 12.86
C ILE A 51 24.51 6.19 14.12
N ASP A 52 24.03 5.67 15.24
CA ASP A 52 24.05 6.29 16.57
C ASP A 52 24.94 5.53 17.57
N GLU A 53 25.16 4.24 17.39
CA GLU A 53 26.07 3.42 18.21
C GLU A 53 27.49 3.36 17.64
N ILE A 54 28.37 4.25 18.12
CA ILE A 54 29.74 4.43 17.60
C ILE A 54 30.77 4.20 18.71
N PHE A 55 31.79 3.38 18.42
CA PHE A 55 32.84 3.01 19.37
C PHE A 55 34.24 3.28 18.81
N ALA A 56 35.09 3.94 19.62
CA ALA A 56 36.46 4.32 19.26
C ALA A 56 37.45 3.16 19.43
N ILE A 57 37.24 2.07 18.67
CA ILE A 57 38.06 0.86 18.67
C ILE A 57 38.25 0.35 17.24
N GLY A 58 39.41 -0.23 16.92
CA GLY A 58 39.71 -0.82 15.62
C GLY A 58 40.43 -2.16 15.75
N GLY A 59 40.80 -2.79 14.62
CA GLY A 59 41.57 -4.03 14.61
C GLY A 59 40.79 -5.28 15.02
N ALA A 60 41.50 -6.37 15.30
CA ALA A 60 40.92 -7.66 15.67
C ALA A 60 40.10 -7.59 16.97
N GLN A 61 40.50 -6.75 17.91
CA GLN A 61 39.80 -6.51 19.16
C GLN A 61 38.41 -5.87 18.97
N ALA A 62 38.24 -5.00 17.97
CA ALA A 62 36.93 -4.46 17.62
C ALA A 62 36.02 -5.55 17.06
N ILE A 63 36.58 -6.44 16.23
CA ILE A 63 35.85 -7.58 15.67
C ILE A 63 35.39 -8.52 16.79
N ALA A 64 36.28 -8.88 17.71
CA ALA A 64 35.93 -9.72 18.86
C ALA A 64 34.87 -9.05 19.76
N ALA A 65 35.01 -7.75 20.03
CA ALA A 65 34.06 -7.00 20.85
C ALA A 65 32.65 -6.96 20.23
N MET A 66 32.56 -6.75 18.91
CA MET A 66 31.27 -6.81 18.20
C MET A 66 30.72 -8.25 18.14
N ALA A 67 31.57 -9.24 17.93
CA ALA A 67 31.14 -10.63 17.76
C ALA A 67 30.60 -11.26 19.04
N TYR A 68 31.19 -10.94 20.19
CA TYR A 68 30.85 -11.56 21.48
C TYR A 68 30.14 -10.61 22.44
N GLY A 69 30.16 -9.30 22.15
CA GLY A 69 29.73 -8.27 23.07
C GLY A 69 30.74 -8.02 24.21
N THR A 70 30.66 -6.85 24.81
CA THR A 70 31.39 -6.46 26.02
C THR A 70 30.43 -5.73 26.97
N ALA A 71 30.94 -5.19 28.08
CA ALA A 71 30.14 -4.37 28.98
C ALA A 71 29.54 -3.12 28.29
N THR A 72 30.14 -2.63 27.20
CA THR A 72 29.73 -1.40 26.51
C THR A 72 29.46 -1.58 25.03
N ILE A 73 30.18 -2.48 24.35
CA ILE A 73 29.99 -2.78 22.93
C ILE A 73 28.99 -3.92 22.83
N PRO A 74 27.83 -3.71 22.20
CA PRO A 74 26.84 -4.78 22.08
C PRO A 74 27.30 -5.87 21.11
N LYS A 75 26.80 -7.08 21.35
CA LYS A 75 26.90 -8.17 20.38
C LYS A 75 26.12 -7.84 19.11
N VAL A 76 26.68 -8.16 17.94
CA VAL A 76 26.01 -8.15 16.63
C VAL A 76 25.96 -9.54 16.02
N ASP A 77 25.01 -9.78 15.11
CA ASP A 77 24.86 -11.08 14.45
C ASP A 77 25.79 -11.27 13.23
N LYS A 78 26.16 -10.16 12.58
CA LYS A 78 27.01 -10.16 11.39
C LYS A 78 27.89 -8.90 11.36
N ILE A 79 29.15 -9.07 10.98
CA ILE A 79 30.16 -7.99 10.93
C ILE A 79 30.54 -7.71 9.48
N PHE A 80 30.56 -6.41 9.14
CA PHE A 80 30.73 -5.91 7.78
C PHE A 80 31.96 -5.01 7.63
N GLY A 81 32.40 -4.87 6.39
CA GLY A 81 33.33 -3.85 5.96
C GLY A 81 34.76 -4.35 5.76
N PRO A 82 35.56 -3.59 5.00
CA PRO A 82 36.92 -3.96 4.65
C PRO A 82 37.87 -3.77 5.84
N GLY A 83 39.09 -4.28 5.73
CA GLY A 83 40.12 -4.06 6.73
C GLY A 83 41.48 -4.59 6.32
N SER A 84 42.46 -4.41 7.20
CA SER A 84 43.77 -5.05 7.01
C SER A 84 43.65 -6.57 7.11
N ALA A 85 44.69 -7.29 6.69
CA ALA A 85 44.76 -8.75 6.82
C ALA A 85 44.40 -9.26 8.24
N TRP A 86 44.72 -8.50 9.30
CA TRP A 86 44.38 -8.81 10.69
C TRP A 86 42.88 -8.71 10.99
N VAL A 87 42.21 -7.70 10.44
CA VAL A 87 40.75 -7.53 10.58
C VAL A 87 40.03 -8.65 9.83
N THR A 88 40.49 -8.96 8.61
CA THR A 88 39.93 -10.03 7.78
C THR A 88 40.10 -11.40 8.44
N ALA A 89 41.29 -11.71 8.96
CA ALA A 89 41.54 -12.94 9.71
C ALA A 89 40.66 -13.04 10.97
N ALA A 90 40.50 -11.94 11.72
CA ALA A 90 39.63 -11.92 12.89
C ALA A 90 38.17 -12.20 12.53
N LYS A 91 37.65 -11.61 11.44
CA LYS A 91 36.28 -11.87 10.93
C LYS A 91 36.08 -13.34 10.59
N GLN A 92 37.07 -13.96 9.93
CA GLN A 92 37.02 -15.39 9.60
C GLN A 92 36.99 -16.28 10.85
N ILE A 93 37.83 -15.97 11.85
CA ILE A 93 37.87 -16.74 13.10
C ILE A 93 36.52 -16.66 13.83
N VAL A 94 35.99 -15.44 14.06
CA VAL A 94 34.73 -15.31 14.81
C VAL A 94 33.53 -15.90 14.07
N ALA A 95 33.53 -15.87 12.73
CA ALA A 95 32.44 -16.47 11.95
C ALA A 95 32.49 -18.01 11.91
N SER A 96 33.62 -18.61 12.27
CA SER A 96 33.73 -20.06 12.44
C SER A 96 33.22 -20.56 13.79
N ASP A 97 33.00 -19.66 14.75
CA ASP A 97 32.42 -19.97 16.06
C ASP A 97 30.89 -19.83 16.01
N PRO A 98 30.10 -20.88 16.34
CA PRO A 98 28.64 -20.79 16.45
C PRO A 98 28.14 -19.70 17.42
N GLY A 99 28.94 -19.34 18.42
CA GLY A 99 28.64 -18.26 19.36
C GLY A 99 29.03 -16.86 18.87
N GLY A 100 29.88 -16.78 17.83
CA GLY A 100 30.37 -15.54 17.24
C GLY A 100 29.39 -14.89 16.25
N ALA A 101 29.88 -13.87 15.55
CA ALA A 101 29.14 -13.18 14.49
C ALA A 101 29.54 -13.70 13.12
N ALA A 102 28.59 -13.81 12.21
CA ALA A 102 28.88 -14.09 10.81
C ALA A 102 29.74 -12.96 10.19
N LEU A 103 30.43 -13.27 9.08
CA LEU A 103 31.09 -12.26 8.26
C LEU A 103 30.33 -12.04 6.94
N ASP A 104 30.51 -10.87 6.34
CA ASP A 104 30.11 -10.57 4.97
C ASP A 104 30.93 -11.35 3.93
N LEU A 105 32.16 -10.92 3.68
CA LEU A 105 33.05 -11.48 2.66
C LEU A 105 34.53 -11.23 3.03
N PRO A 106 35.47 -12.03 2.51
CA PRO A 106 36.89 -11.78 2.67
C PRO A 106 37.33 -10.56 1.81
N ALA A 107 37.40 -9.38 2.43
CA ALA A 107 37.88 -8.14 1.81
C ALA A 107 39.25 -7.75 2.41
N GLY A 108 40.33 -8.11 1.72
CA GLY A 108 41.72 -7.83 2.09
C GLY A 108 42.26 -6.52 1.51
N PRO A 109 43.59 -6.40 1.30
CA PRO A 109 44.23 -5.30 0.57
C PRO A 109 43.70 -5.22 -0.86
N SER A 110 43.53 -3.98 -1.34
CA SER A 110 42.86 -3.72 -2.61
C SER A 110 43.65 -4.19 -3.84
N GLU A 111 42.92 -4.62 -4.87
CA GLU A 111 43.42 -5.15 -6.13
C GLU A 111 42.73 -4.49 -7.33
N VAL A 112 43.50 -4.21 -8.39
CA VAL A 112 42.95 -3.78 -9.68
C VAL A 112 43.61 -4.54 -10.82
N LEU A 113 42.81 -4.99 -11.78
CA LEU A 113 43.29 -5.55 -13.04
C LEU A 113 42.73 -4.73 -14.21
N VAL A 114 43.61 -4.23 -15.07
CA VAL A 114 43.25 -3.49 -16.27
C VAL A 114 43.55 -4.35 -17.49
N ILE A 115 42.53 -4.60 -18.32
CA ILE A 115 42.72 -5.14 -19.68
C ILE A 115 42.72 -3.95 -20.64
N ALA A 116 43.77 -3.80 -21.43
CA ALA A 116 43.93 -2.67 -22.35
C ALA A 116 44.39 -3.11 -23.74
N ASP A 117 43.81 -2.51 -24.79
CA ASP A 117 44.20 -2.69 -26.20
C ASP A 117 44.82 -1.42 -26.77
N GLU A 118 45.19 -1.42 -28.05
CA GLU A 118 45.83 -0.28 -28.70
C GLU A 118 44.99 1.02 -28.73
N PHE A 119 43.69 0.97 -28.38
CA PHE A 119 42.83 2.16 -28.29
C PHE A 119 42.86 2.79 -26.89
N ALA A 120 43.47 2.13 -25.91
CA ALA A 120 43.62 2.65 -24.55
C ALA A 120 44.57 3.85 -24.51
N SER A 121 44.28 4.80 -23.63
CA SER A 121 45.23 5.87 -23.28
C SER A 121 46.27 5.32 -22.30
N PRO A 122 47.57 5.29 -22.64
CA PRO A 122 48.61 4.82 -21.72
C PRO A 122 48.65 5.62 -20.41
N ALA A 123 48.35 6.91 -20.49
CA ALA A 123 48.27 7.78 -19.33
C ALA A 123 47.09 7.44 -18.40
N PHE A 124 45.92 7.08 -18.96
CA PHE A 124 44.76 6.72 -18.14
C PHE A 124 44.98 5.36 -17.47
N VAL A 125 45.47 4.36 -18.22
CA VAL A 125 45.79 3.05 -17.67
C VAL A 125 46.82 3.16 -16.54
N ALA A 126 47.88 3.97 -16.71
CA ALA A 126 48.85 4.21 -15.66
C ALA A 126 48.25 4.86 -14.40
N ALA A 127 47.32 5.81 -14.58
CA ALA A 127 46.63 6.45 -13.46
C ALA A 127 45.69 5.47 -12.74
N ASP A 128 44.94 4.64 -13.48
CA ASP A 128 44.05 3.61 -12.95
C ASP A 128 44.83 2.59 -12.09
N LEU A 129 45.98 2.10 -12.57
CA LEU A 129 46.83 1.18 -11.81
C LEU A 129 47.37 1.81 -10.51
N LEU A 130 47.76 3.09 -10.56
CA LEU A 130 48.29 3.80 -9.38
C LEU A 130 47.21 4.09 -8.34
N ALA A 131 45.96 4.32 -8.77
CA ALA A 131 44.84 4.67 -7.89
C ALA A 131 44.60 3.64 -6.79
N GLN A 132 44.64 2.34 -7.10
CA GLN A 132 44.56 1.31 -6.06
C GLN A 132 45.90 0.98 -5.42
N ALA A 133 47.00 1.08 -6.18
CA ALA A 133 48.32 0.78 -5.64
C ALA A 133 48.71 1.69 -4.45
N GLU A 134 48.13 2.90 -4.33
CA GLU A 134 48.41 3.79 -3.20
C GLU A 134 47.69 3.41 -1.90
N HIS A 135 46.71 2.50 -1.92
CA HIS A 135 45.88 2.17 -0.75
C HIS A 135 46.67 1.47 0.35
N ASP A 136 47.32 0.36 0.03
CA ASP A 136 48.07 -0.46 0.99
C ASP A 136 49.40 -0.95 0.39
N PRO A 137 50.49 -1.07 1.17
CA PRO A 137 51.75 -1.64 0.68
C PRO A 137 51.63 -3.06 0.12
N LEU A 138 50.57 -3.80 0.47
CA LEU A 138 50.27 -5.13 -0.04
C LEU A 138 49.29 -5.14 -1.22
N SER A 139 48.78 -3.98 -1.66
CA SER A 139 47.93 -3.86 -2.85
C SER A 139 48.65 -4.37 -4.10
N GLN A 140 47.87 -4.90 -5.05
CA GLN A 140 48.39 -5.44 -6.30
C GLN A 140 47.64 -4.84 -7.49
N ALA A 141 48.38 -4.27 -8.44
CA ALA A 141 47.83 -3.75 -9.69
C ALA A 141 48.38 -4.54 -10.88
N ILE A 142 47.52 -4.98 -11.80
CA ILE A 142 47.93 -5.79 -12.96
C ILE A 142 47.43 -5.14 -14.24
N LEU A 143 48.32 -4.98 -15.21
CA LEU A 143 47.95 -4.67 -16.59
C LEU A 143 48.05 -5.93 -17.43
N ILE A 144 47.03 -6.23 -18.23
CA ILE A 144 47.08 -7.21 -19.31
C ILE A 144 46.83 -6.50 -20.64
N THR A 145 47.71 -6.68 -21.61
CA THR A 145 47.57 -6.03 -22.91
C THR A 145 48.09 -6.88 -24.06
N THR A 146 47.54 -6.67 -25.27
CA THR A 146 48.05 -7.24 -26.51
C THR A 146 49.20 -6.42 -27.13
N SER A 147 49.51 -5.25 -26.58
CA SER A 147 50.44 -4.30 -27.18
C SER A 147 51.70 -4.08 -26.32
N ASN A 148 52.85 -4.46 -26.88
CA ASN A 148 54.17 -4.20 -26.29
C ASN A 148 54.47 -2.69 -26.16
N SER A 149 54.05 -1.87 -27.14
CA SER A 149 54.28 -0.43 -27.08
C SER A 149 53.45 0.21 -25.97
N LEU A 150 52.17 -0.18 -25.85
CA LEU A 150 51.30 0.30 -24.79
C LEU A 150 51.85 -0.06 -23.41
N ALA A 151 52.30 -1.31 -23.22
CA ALA A 151 52.90 -1.76 -21.97
C ALA A 151 54.07 -0.86 -21.52
N GLU A 152 54.97 -0.52 -22.45
CA GLU A 152 56.13 0.33 -22.16
C GLU A 152 55.72 1.79 -21.90
N GLU A 153 54.77 2.32 -22.67
CA GLU A 153 54.24 3.68 -22.46
C GLU A 153 53.54 3.81 -21.09
N VAL A 154 52.71 2.83 -20.71
CA VAL A 154 52.07 2.77 -19.37
C VAL A 154 53.13 2.78 -18.27
N ARG A 155 54.17 1.95 -18.40
CA ARG A 155 55.28 1.89 -17.44
C ARG A 155 55.95 3.26 -17.27
N GLN A 156 56.23 3.95 -18.38
CA GLN A 156 56.83 5.29 -18.35
C GLN A 156 55.93 6.32 -17.68
N HIS A 157 54.62 6.31 -17.99
CA HIS A 157 53.64 7.17 -17.35
C HIS A 157 53.52 6.89 -15.85
N ALA A 158 53.48 5.62 -15.43
CA ALA A 158 53.41 5.26 -14.01
C ALA A 158 54.63 5.77 -13.23
N ILE A 159 55.84 5.60 -13.77
CA ILE A 159 57.08 6.14 -13.18
C ILE A 159 57.04 7.67 -13.07
N LYS A 160 56.48 8.34 -14.09
CA LYS A 160 56.34 9.79 -14.10
C LYS A 160 55.35 10.26 -13.03
N PHE A 161 54.15 9.70 -12.98
CA PHE A 161 53.10 10.09 -12.03
C PHE A 161 53.49 9.77 -10.58
N ARG A 162 54.16 8.64 -10.32
CA ARG A 162 54.67 8.29 -8.99
C ARG A 162 55.56 9.37 -8.36
N LYS A 163 56.25 10.19 -9.17
CA LYS A 163 57.10 11.28 -8.64
C LYS A 163 56.31 12.46 -8.07
N SER A 164 55.06 12.65 -8.51
CA SER A 164 54.18 13.75 -8.05
C SER A 164 53.18 13.34 -6.98
N LEU A 165 53.00 12.03 -6.72
CA LEU A 165 52.03 11.53 -5.75
C LEU A 165 52.63 11.51 -4.34
N SER A 166 51.84 11.96 -3.36
CA SER A 166 52.26 12.11 -1.96
C SER A 166 52.52 10.78 -1.25
N ARG A 167 51.92 9.68 -1.72
CA ARG A 167 52.02 8.33 -1.13
C ARG A 167 53.11 7.45 -1.79
N GLY A 168 54.21 8.08 -2.21
CA GLY A 168 55.27 7.44 -2.99
C GLY A 168 55.88 6.16 -2.38
N GLU A 169 56.10 6.12 -1.06
CA GLU A 169 56.68 4.94 -0.39
C GLU A 169 55.74 3.72 -0.38
N ILE A 170 54.43 3.96 -0.30
CA ILE A 170 53.42 2.88 -0.38
C ILE A 170 53.36 2.37 -1.82
N LEU A 171 53.34 3.29 -2.78
CA LEU A 171 53.37 2.97 -4.21
C LEU A 171 54.61 2.14 -4.58
N ASP A 172 55.79 2.48 -4.08
CA ASP A 172 57.01 1.71 -4.39
C ASP A 172 56.90 0.24 -3.91
N GLN A 173 56.23 0.00 -2.78
CA GLN A 173 56.02 -1.33 -2.23
C GLN A 173 54.92 -2.11 -2.96
N SER A 174 53.78 -1.49 -3.25
CA SER A 174 52.70 -2.17 -3.98
C SER A 174 53.11 -2.44 -5.43
N LEU A 175 53.75 -1.48 -6.11
CA LEU A 175 54.23 -1.63 -7.49
C LEU A 175 55.30 -2.73 -7.63
N SER A 176 56.08 -3.04 -6.60
CA SER A 176 57.03 -4.18 -6.67
C SER A 176 56.31 -5.54 -6.79
N ARG A 177 55.02 -5.59 -6.43
CA ARG A 177 54.14 -6.78 -6.49
C ARG A 177 53.21 -6.76 -7.71
N SER A 178 53.05 -5.59 -8.34
CA SER A 178 52.31 -5.37 -9.58
C SER A 178 53.01 -5.98 -10.80
N ARG A 179 52.26 -6.32 -11.85
CA ARG A 179 52.80 -6.93 -13.08
C ARG A 179 52.14 -6.34 -14.32
N ILE A 180 52.91 -6.28 -15.41
CA ILE A 180 52.39 -6.09 -16.77
C ILE A 180 52.53 -7.42 -17.50
N ILE A 181 51.45 -7.92 -18.06
CA ILE A 181 51.38 -9.19 -18.78
C ILE A 181 51.02 -8.87 -20.23
N ILE A 182 51.84 -9.34 -21.15
CA ILE A 182 51.60 -9.19 -22.59
C ILE A 182 51.07 -10.52 -23.11
N VAL A 183 49.96 -10.48 -23.83
CA VAL A 183 49.26 -11.66 -24.37
C VAL A 183 49.03 -11.52 -25.87
N ASP A 184 48.74 -12.62 -26.57
CA ASP A 184 48.53 -12.56 -28.01
C ASP A 184 47.13 -12.08 -28.38
N THR A 185 46.14 -12.33 -27.50
CA THR A 185 44.73 -12.00 -27.79
C THR A 185 43.97 -11.47 -26.58
N LEU A 186 42.90 -10.69 -26.83
CA LEU A 186 41.99 -10.24 -25.77
C LEU A 186 41.23 -11.41 -25.11
N ALA A 187 40.99 -12.50 -25.82
CA ALA A 187 40.37 -13.70 -25.24
C ALA A 187 41.27 -14.34 -24.17
N GLU A 188 42.58 -14.39 -24.42
CA GLU A 188 43.58 -14.82 -23.44
C GLU A 188 43.61 -13.85 -22.24
N ALA A 189 43.56 -12.53 -22.49
CA ALA A 189 43.48 -11.54 -21.41
C ALA A 189 42.27 -11.76 -20.49
N VAL A 190 41.09 -11.99 -21.07
CA VAL A 190 39.86 -12.29 -20.32
C VAL A 190 39.95 -13.62 -19.59
N SER A 191 40.58 -14.64 -20.18
CA SER A 191 40.83 -15.92 -19.49
C SER A 191 41.69 -15.72 -18.24
N ILE A 192 42.80 -15.00 -18.36
CA ILE A 192 43.70 -14.70 -17.23
C ILE A 192 42.97 -13.87 -16.17
N ALA A 193 42.18 -12.87 -16.57
CA ALA A 193 41.40 -12.07 -15.62
C ALA A 193 40.40 -12.93 -14.83
N ASN A 194 39.71 -13.88 -15.49
CA ASN A 194 38.81 -14.81 -14.82
C ASN A 194 39.53 -15.78 -13.87
N ASP A 195 40.71 -16.26 -14.26
CA ASP A 195 41.52 -17.15 -13.42
C ASP A 195 42.09 -16.40 -12.21
N TYR A 196 42.51 -15.15 -12.40
CA TYR A 196 42.96 -14.27 -11.33
C TYR A 196 41.81 -13.89 -10.38
N ALA A 197 40.63 -13.61 -10.94
CA ALA A 197 39.41 -13.19 -10.26
C ALA A 197 39.59 -11.91 -9.41
N PRO A 198 39.84 -10.76 -10.07
CA PRO A 198 40.21 -9.52 -9.40
C PRO A 198 39.07 -8.94 -8.57
N GLU A 199 39.44 -8.17 -7.54
CA GLU A 199 38.50 -7.29 -6.83
C GLU A 199 37.85 -6.29 -7.82
N HIS A 200 38.68 -5.56 -8.58
CA HIS A 200 38.24 -4.62 -9.61
C HIS A 200 38.81 -4.96 -10.98
N LEU A 201 37.95 -5.00 -12.00
CA LEU A 201 38.32 -5.22 -13.40
C LEU A 201 38.00 -3.98 -14.24
N ILE A 202 39.00 -3.39 -14.89
CA ILE A 202 38.81 -2.28 -15.82
C ILE A 202 39.07 -2.75 -17.25
N LEU A 203 38.09 -2.56 -18.13
CA LEU A 203 38.17 -2.87 -19.56
C LEU A 203 38.44 -1.58 -20.36
N GLN A 204 39.72 -1.23 -20.50
CA GLN A 204 40.24 -0.13 -21.32
C GLN A 204 40.47 -0.60 -22.77
N ILE A 205 39.43 -1.15 -23.39
CA ILE A 205 39.49 -1.74 -24.75
C ILE A 205 38.44 -1.12 -25.66
N LYS A 206 38.58 -1.34 -26.96
CA LYS A 206 37.54 -1.02 -27.94
C LYS A 206 36.30 -1.87 -27.73
N ALA A 207 35.14 -1.22 -27.65
CA ALA A 207 33.83 -1.87 -27.49
C ALA A 207 33.77 -2.87 -26.31
N PRO A 208 34.08 -2.44 -25.07
CA PRO A 208 34.26 -3.31 -23.91
C PRO A 208 33.01 -4.13 -23.56
N ARG A 209 31.81 -3.62 -23.87
CA ARG A 209 30.54 -4.32 -23.65
C ARG A 209 30.45 -5.69 -24.35
N ARG A 210 31.18 -5.89 -25.46
CA ARG A 210 31.17 -7.19 -26.17
C ARG A 210 31.81 -8.33 -25.37
N TRP A 211 32.61 -8.00 -24.37
CA TRP A 211 33.33 -8.96 -23.55
C TRP A 211 32.65 -9.23 -22.21
N LEU A 212 31.57 -8.52 -21.89
CA LEU A 212 30.94 -8.57 -20.57
C LEU A 212 30.44 -9.98 -20.23
N ASP A 213 29.83 -10.68 -21.20
CA ASP A 213 29.31 -12.05 -21.00
C ASP A 213 30.44 -13.08 -20.76
N GLU A 214 31.68 -12.74 -21.13
CA GLU A 214 32.86 -13.59 -20.92
C GLU A 214 33.52 -13.34 -19.55
N ILE A 215 33.12 -12.29 -18.82
CA ILE A 215 33.61 -12.01 -17.46
C ILE A 215 32.82 -12.85 -16.46
N ARG A 216 33.49 -13.89 -15.93
CA ARG A 216 32.94 -14.88 -15.01
C ARG A 216 33.33 -14.65 -13.55
N ALA A 217 34.46 -13.96 -13.30
CA ALA A 217 34.94 -13.68 -11.94
C ALA A 217 35.59 -12.30 -11.85
N ALA A 218 34.88 -11.34 -11.26
CA ALA A 218 35.37 -10.02 -10.87
C ALA A 218 34.43 -9.45 -9.80
N GLY A 219 34.95 -8.71 -8.82
CA GLY A 219 34.11 -8.06 -7.80
C GLY A 219 33.26 -6.94 -8.37
N SER A 220 33.89 -6.04 -9.13
CA SER A 220 33.22 -4.95 -9.87
C SER A 220 33.93 -4.72 -11.20
N VAL A 221 33.16 -4.34 -12.23
CA VAL A 221 33.64 -4.19 -13.62
C VAL A 221 33.41 -2.77 -14.11
N PHE A 222 34.47 -2.15 -14.63
CA PHE A 222 34.48 -0.80 -15.18
C PHE A 222 34.74 -0.84 -16.68
N MET A 223 33.86 -0.22 -17.47
CA MET A 223 33.87 -0.37 -18.92
C MET A 223 34.24 0.93 -19.63
N GLY A 224 35.34 0.88 -20.39
CA GLY A 224 35.75 1.93 -21.32
C GLY A 224 36.52 3.09 -20.67
N PRO A 225 36.97 4.06 -21.48
CA PRO A 225 37.97 5.05 -21.08
C PRO A 225 37.50 6.11 -20.08
N TRP A 226 36.20 6.21 -19.83
CA TRP A 226 35.59 7.22 -18.97
C TRP A 226 35.07 6.65 -17.65
N SER A 227 35.39 5.40 -17.35
CA SER A 227 34.93 4.68 -16.18
C SER A 227 36.12 4.31 -15.27
N PRO A 228 36.86 5.28 -14.71
CA PRO A 228 37.97 4.94 -13.82
C PRO A 228 37.40 4.39 -12.50
N GLU A 229 38.13 3.47 -11.89
CA GLU A 229 37.72 2.78 -10.66
C GLU A 229 37.32 3.72 -9.49
N PRO A 230 37.97 4.88 -9.26
CA PRO A 230 37.54 5.83 -8.24
C PRO A 230 36.07 6.22 -8.31
N MET A 231 35.43 6.17 -9.50
CA MET A 231 33.99 6.42 -9.59
C MET A 231 33.19 5.35 -8.81
N GLY A 232 33.60 4.08 -8.86
CA GLY A 232 33.00 2.98 -8.11
C GLY A 232 33.31 3.04 -6.62
N ASP A 233 34.51 3.48 -6.25
CA ASP A 233 34.93 3.62 -4.86
C ASP A 233 34.15 4.69 -4.11
N TYR A 234 33.64 5.70 -4.83
CA TYR A 234 33.09 6.90 -4.20
C TYR A 234 31.63 7.17 -4.53
N CYS A 235 31.19 7.12 -5.79
CA CYS A 235 29.95 7.82 -6.16
C CYS A 235 29.12 7.28 -7.33
N SER A 236 29.52 6.22 -8.03
CA SER A 236 28.71 5.64 -9.11
C SER A 236 27.44 4.96 -8.59
N GLY A 237 27.44 4.55 -7.32
CA GLY A 237 26.37 3.80 -6.66
C GLY A 237 26.66 2.31 -6.48
N THR A 238 27.71 1.76 -7.11
CA THR A 238 28.20 0.41 -6.81
C THR A 238 28.81 0.33 -5.42
N ASN A 239 28.91 -0.87 -4.85
CA ASN A 239 29.54 -1.08 -3.55
C ASN A 239 31.01 -1.49 -3.72
N HIS A 240 31.92 -0.80 -3.05
CA HIS A 240 33.37 -1.08 -3.12
C HIS A 240 33.88 -2.05 -2.05
N VAL A 241 32.99 -2.59 -1.20
CA VAL A 241 33.37 -3.67 -0.28
C VAL A 241 33.30 -4.96 -1.08
N LEU A 242 34.43 -5.32 -1.70
CA LEU A 242 34.53 -6.37 -2.69
C LEU A 242 35.48 -7.50 -2.23
N PRO A 243 35.32 -8.72 -2.78
CA PRO A 243 36.19 -9.84 -2.43
C PRO A 243 37.56 -9.71 -3.10
N THR A 244 38.63 -9.91 -2.33
CA THR A 244 40.02 -9.92 -2.82
C THR A 244 40.58 -11.34 -2.85
N TYR A 245 41.86 -11.55 -3.15
CA TYR A 245 42.54 -12.86 -3.09
C TYR A 245 41.92 -13.96 -3.98
N GLY A 246 41.25 -13.55 -5.05
CA GLY A 246 40.53 -14.45 -5.95
C GLY A 246 39.20 -14.98 -5.41
N TYR A 247 38.71 -14.47 -4.27
CA TYR A 247 37.39 -14.82 -3.74
C TYR A 247 36.24 -14.37 -4.65
N ALA A 248 36.48 -13.47 -5.60
CA ALA A 248 35.48 -13.08 -6.60
C ALA A 248 34.96 -14.25 -7.46
N ARG A 249 35.62 -15.42 -7.42
CA ARG A 249 35.10 -16.68 -8.00
C ARG A 249 33.83 -17.20 -7.32
N ALA A 250 33.63 -16.88 -6.05
CA ALA A 250 32.56 -17.46 -5.23
C ALA A 250 31.80 -16.43 -4.38
N TYR A 251 32.36 -15.25 -4.18
CA TYR A 251 31.76 -14.16 -3.42
C TYR A 251 31.38 -13.01 -4.36
N SER A 252 30.28 -12.34 -4.02
CA SER A 252 29.88 -11.08 -4.65
C SER A 252 30.36 -9.90 -3.81
N GLY A 253 30.38 -8.71 -4.41
CA GLY A 253 30.46 -7.47 -3.65
C GLY A 253 29.31 -7.31 -2.67
N LEU A 254 29.53 -6.53 -1.61
CA LEU A 254 28.53 -6.29 -0.57
C LEU A 254 27.23 -5.71 -1.18
N SER A 255 26.11 -6.31 -0.81
CA SER A 255 24.78 -6.00 -1.35
C SER A 255 23.75 -5.83 -0.25
N LEU A 256 22.54 -5.41 -0.62
CA LEU A 256 21.40 -5.37 0.31
C LEU A 256 21.10 -6.75 0.93
N SER A 257 21.27 -7.81 0.15
CA SER A 257 20.93 -9.17 0.59
C SER A 257 21.84 -9.69 1.71
N ASP A 258 23.05 -9.12 1.83
CA ASP A 258 24.00 -9.48 2.89
C ASP A 258 23.52 -9.06 4.29
N PHE A 259 22.57 -8.13 4.36
CA PHE A 259 21.93 -7.67 5.59
C PHE A 259 20.60 -8.38 5.87
N GLN A 260 20.22 -9.36 5.04
CA GLN A 260 18.95 -10.08 5.12
C GLN A 260 19.15 -11.57 5.36
N ARG A 261 18.10 -12.23 5.85
CA ARG A 261 17.99 -13.69 5.88
C ARG A 261 16.77 -14.11 5.10
N ARG A 262 16.91 -15.19 4.32
CA ARG A 262 15.80 -15.77 3.55
C ARG A 262 15.21 -16.92 4.34
N ILE A 263 14.10 -16.69 5.01
CA ILE A 263 13.33 -17.72 5.72
C ILE A 263 12.34 -18.31 4.71
N THR A 264 12.42 -19.62 4.48
CA THR A 264 11.42 -20.32 3.66
C THR A 264 10.21 -20.67 4.52
N VAL A 265 9.00 -20.44 4.00
CA VAL A 265 7.73 -20.69 4.69
C VAL A 265 6.85 -21.55 3.80
N GLN A 266 6.23 -22.56 4.39
CA GLN A 266 5.56 -23.66 3.71
C GLN A 266 4.30 -23.97 4.49
N GLU A 267 3.17 -23.94 3.79
CA GLU A 267 1.87 -24.27 4.33
C GLU A 267 1.19 -25.24 3.37
N LEU A 268 0.69 -26.36 3.89
CA LEU A 268 -0.05 -27.33 3.10
C LEU A 268 -1.52 -27.29 3.51
N SER A 269 -2.39 -27.18 2.52
CA SER A 269 -3.81 -27.46 2.70
C SER A 269 -4.03 -28.97 2.92
N ARG A 270 -5.23 -29.35 3.36
CA ARG A 270 -5.62 -30.77 3.48
C ARG A 270 -5.40 -31.54 2.18
N GLU A 271 -5.80 -30.94 1.05
CA GLU A 271 -5.63 -31.54 -0.28
C GLU A 271 -4.16 -31.58 -0.72
N GLY A 272 -3.40 -30.53 -0.44
CA GLY A 272 -1.96 -30.51 -0.70
C GLY A 272 -1.26 -31.67 0.03
N LEU A 273 -1.65 -31.94 1.29
CA LEU A 273 -1.14 -33.08 2.04
C LEU A 273 -1.61 -34.43 1.47
N LEU A 274 -2.88 -34.55 1.03
CA LEU A 274 -3.36 -35.78 0.38
C LEU A 274 -2.58 -36.09 -0.91
N ASN A 275 -2.19 -35.07 -1.67
CA ASN A 275 -1.46 -35.22 -2.93
C ASN A 275 0.03 -35.47 -2.71
N LEU A 276 0.70 -34.71 -1.85
CA LEU A 276 2.15 -34.79 -1.63
C LEU A 276 2.55 -35.79 -0.54
N GLY A 277 1.66 -36.02 0.42
CA GLY A 277 1.91 -36.88 1.58
C GLY A 277 2.31 -38.30 1.22
N PRO A 278 1.63 -39.00 0.28
CA PRO A 278 2.04 -40.33 -0.14
C PRO A 278 3.47 -40.39 -0.68
N THR A 279 3.87 -39.37 -1.46
CA THR A 279 5.25 -39.24 -1.96
C THR A 279 6.23 -39.04 -0.80
N ALA A 280 5.94 -38.10 0.12
CA ALA A 280 6.79 -37.85 1.27
C ALA A 280 6.95 -39.08 2.18
N SER A 281 5.86 -39.82 2.43
CA SER A 281 5.88 -41.07 3.21
C SER A 281 6.70 -42.15 2.51
N THR A 282 6.55 -42.30 1.19
CA THR A 282 7.31 -43.28 0.39
C THR A 282 8.81 -42.98 0.44
N LEU A 283 9.20 -41.71 0.20
CA LEU A 283 10.60 -41.29 0.28
C LEU A 283 11.17 -41.50 1.68
N ALA A 284 10.44 -41.09 2.73
CA ALA A 284 10.87 -41.29 4.10
C ALA A 284 11.10 -42.77 4.46
N ARG A 285 10.25 -43.68 3.97
CA ARG A 285 10.43 -45.13 4.17
C ARG A 285 11.63 -45.67 3.40
N LEU A 286 11.85 -45.22 2.16
CA LEU A 286 13.03 -45.60 1.37
C LEU A 286 14.33 -45.14 2.04
N GLU A 287 14.31 -43.99 2.72
CA GLU A 287 15.43 -43.47 3.51
C GLU A 287 15.57 -44.11 4.91
N GLY A 288 14.65 -45.00 5.30
CA GLY A 288 14.66 -45.64 6.63
C GLY A 288 14.25 -44.69 7.77
N LEU A 289 13.56 -43.59 7.47
CA LEU A 289 13.11 -42.57 8.42
C LEU A 289 11.65 -42.77 8.82
N ASP A 290 11.36 -43.86 9.53
CA ASP A 290 9.97 -44.27 9.87
C ASP A 290 9.17 -43.20 10.61
N ALA A 291 9.81 -42.41 11.49
CA ALA A 291 9.14 -41.32 12.21
C ALA A 291 8.68 -40.19 11.28
N HIS A 292 9.41 -39.91 10.19
CA HIS A 292 9.01 -38.91 9.20
C HIS A 292 7.79 -39.40 8.40
N ALA A 293 7.80 -40.67 7.98
CA ALA A 293 6.66 -41.29 7.33
C ALA A 293 5.43 -41.30 8.25
N LEU A 294 5.61 -41.69 9.52
CA LEU A 294 4.54 -41.71 10.52
C LEU A 294 3.88 -40.34 10.71
N ALA A 295 4.67 -39.25 10.74
CA ALA A 295 4.14 -37.89 10.88
C ALA A 295 3.19 -37.51 9.74
N VAL A 296 3.45 -37.99 8.52
CA VAL A 296 2.60 -37.80 7.35
C VAL A 296 1.40 -38.74 7.39
N ASP A 297 1.64 -40.02 7.61
CA ASP A 297 0.62 -41.09 7.57
C ASP A 297 -0.50 -40.88 8.59
N LEU A 298 -0.18 -40.42 9.81
CA LEU A 298 -1.19 -40.12 10.84
C LEU A 298 -2.17 -39.03 10.38
N ARG A 299 -1.67 -38.02 9.66
CA ARG A 299 -2.51 -36.93 9.14
C ARG A 299 -3.33 -37.38 7.94
N LEU A 300 -2.74 -38.18 7.03
CA LEU A 300 -3.48 -38.80 5.92
C LEU A 300 -4.62 -39.67 6.45
N LYS A 301 -4.35 -40.49 7.48
CA LYS A 301 -5.36 -41.32 8.13
C LYS A 301 -6.48 -40.48 8.76
N ALA A 302 -6.15 -39.45 9.52
CA ALA A 302 -7.15 -38.57 10.13
C ALA A 302 -8.07 -37.89 9.09
N LEU A 303 -7.52 -37.54 7.91
CA LEU A 303 -8.31 -36.98 6.81
C LEU A 303 -9.24 -38.02 6.17
N GLN A 304 -8.79 -39.27 6.02
CA GLN A 304 -9.60 -40.38 5.53
C GLN A 304 -10.77 -40.68 6.48
N ASP A 305 -10.49 -40.73 7.78
CA ASP A 305 -11.50 -41.00 8.82
C ASP A 305 -12.56 -39.88 8.88
N SER A 306 -12.16 -38.61 8.68
CA SER A 306 -13.09 -37.46 8.65
C SER A 306 -13.98 -37.43 7.40
N ALA A 307 -13.48 -37.90 6.25
CA ALA A 307 -14.24 -37.92 4.99
C ALA A 307 -15.39 -38.97 4.99
N ALA A 308 -15.32 -39.97 5.87
CA ALA A 308 -16.34 -41.01 6.04
C ALA A 308 -17.59 -40.52 6.80
N SER A 309 -17.53 -39.36 7.46
CA SER A 309 -18.63 -38.84 8.32
C SER A 309 -19.43 -37.65 7.78
N GLU A 310 -19.15 -37.13 6.57
CA GLU A 310 -19.81 -35.93 6.03
C GLU A 310 -20.81 -36.22 4.88
N PRO A 311 -22.05 -35.66 4.92
CA PRO A 311 -23.04 -35.81 3.85
C PRO A 311 -22.66 -35.05 2.55
N ALA A 312 -23.05 -35.62 1.40
CA ALA A 312 -22.62 -35.21 0.05
C ALA A 312 -22.98 -33.77 -0.39
N VAL A 313 -23.84 -33.06 0.35
CA VAL A 313 -24.27 -31.68 0.02
C VAL A 313 -23.15 -30.65 0.30
N THR A 314 -22.26 -30.92 1.25
CA THR A 314 -21.16 -30.02 1.64
C THR A 314 -20.02 -30.00 0.59
N ARG A 315 -19.82 -31.10 -0.15
CA ARG A 315 -18.73 -31.21 -1.15
C ARG A 315 -18.92 -30.33 -2.40
N ARG A 316 -20.17 -29.98 -2.74
CA ARG A 316 -20.49 -29.16 -3.93
C ARG A 316 -20.37 -27.65 -3.68
N ASN A 317 -20.68 -27.21 -2.45
CA ASN A 317 -20.51 -25.81 -2.03
C ASN A 317 -19.03 -25.44 -1.81
N ASP A 318 -18.18 -26.39 -1.45
CA ASP A 318 -16.73 -26.15 -1.25
C ASP A 318 -15.99 -25.87 -2.58
N LEU A 319 -16.35 -26.53 -3.70
CA LEU A 319 -15.70 -26.29 -5.00
C LEU A 319 -15.87 -24.84 -5.49
N LEU A 320 -17.11 -24.32 -5.48
CA LEU A 320 -17.39 -22.97 -5.97
C LEU A 320 -16.79 -21.90 -5.06
N SER A 321 -16.78 -22.14 -3.74
CA SER A 321 -16.10 -21.24 -2.79
C SER A 321 -14.58 -21.23 -2.97
N ARG A 322 -13.94 -22.34 -3.38
CA ARG A 322 -12.50 -22.36 -3.72
C ARG A 322 -12.16 -21.63 -5.01
N LEU A 323 -13.08 -21.60 -5.98
CA LEU A 323 -12.92 -20.82 -7.22
C LEU A 323 -13.21 -19.33 -7.01
N ALA A 324 -14.03 -18.99 -6.01
CA ALA A 324 -14.31 -17.62 -5.65
C ALA A 324 -13.10 -16.96 -4.97
N ARG A 325 -12.92 -15.66 -5.21
CA ARG A 325 -11.86 -14.87 -4.55
C ARG A 325 -12.02 -14.98 -3.03
N PRO A 326 -10.93 -15.23 -2.25
CA PRO A 326 -11.02 -15.35 -0.79
C PRO A 326 -11.68 -14.17 -0.09
N ALA A 327 -11.44 -12.94 -0.58
CA ALA A 327 -12.10 -11.73 -0.10
C ALA A 327 -13.63 -11.79 -0.24
N ILE A 328 -14.14 -12.39 -1.31
CA ILE A 328 -15.59 -12.55 -1.53
C ILE A 328 -16.18 -13.64 -0.64
N VAL A 329 -15.44 -14.73 -0.41
CA VAL A 329 -15.87 -15.84 0.47
C VAL A 329 -15.99 -15.38 1.92
N SER A 330 -15.06 -14.54 2.38
CA SER A 330 -15.00 -14.01 3.75
C SER A 330 -15.88 -12.77 3.97
N MET A 331 -16.31 -12.10 2.90
CA MET A 331 -17.13 -10.90 2.99
C MET A 331 -18.56 -11.24 3.42
N ARG A 332 -19.07 -10.51 4.42
CA ARG A 332 -20.49 -10.52 4.75
C ARG A 332 -21.25 -9.70 3.71
N ALA A 333 -22.28 -10.29 3.10
CA ALA A 333 -23.13 -9.58 2.15
C ALA A 333 -23.73 -8.31 2.78
N TYR A 334 -23.89 -7.26 1.96
CA TYR A 334 -24.53 -6.02 2.41
C TYR A 334 -25.95 -6.30 2.92
N GLU A 335 -26.20 -5.94 4.18
CA GLU A 335 -27.51 -6.05 4.78
C GLU A 335 -28.39 -4.88 4.32
N HIS A 336 -29.16 -5.09 3.27
CA HIS A 336 -30.19 -4.15 2.83
C HIS A 336 -31.39 -4.15 3.80
N ALA A 337 -32.31 -3.21 3.60
CA ALA A 337 -33.60 -3.15 4.26
C ALA A 337 -34.38 -4.48 4.13
N HIS A 338 -34.86 -5.07 5.24
CA HIS A 338 -35.58 -6.35 5.21
C HIS A 338 -36.99 -6.16 4.62
N TRP A 339 -37.34 -6.94 3.60
CA TRP A 339 -38.63 -6.87 2.92
C TRP A 339 -39.63 -7.88 3.48
N ASP A 340 -40.80 -7.42 3.93
CA ASP A 340 -41.94 -8.27 4.33
C ASP A 340 -43.24 -7.57 3.90
N ALA A 341 -43.99 -8.22 3.01
CA ALA A 341 -45.18 -7.64 2.37
C ALA A 341 -46.36 -7.39 3.32
N ARG A 342 -46.29 -7.85 4.59
CA ARG A 342 -47.35 -7.69 5.59
C ARG A 342 -47.27 -6.35 6.35
N PHE A 343 -46.19 -5.58 6.17
CA PHE A 343 -45.93 -4.38 6.97
C PHE A 343 -45.73 -3.13 6.10
N GLU A 344 -46.08 -1.96 6.65
CA GLU A 344 -45.77 -0.65 6.06
C GLU A 344 -44.28 -0.31 6.19
N ARG A 345 -43.71 0.27 5.14
CA ARG A 345 -42.26 0.39 4.96
C ARG A 345 -41.73 1.77 5.38
N LEU A 346 -41.08 1.85 6.54
CA LEU A 346 -40.38 3.05 7.02
C LEU A 346 -38.93 2.77 7.47
N HIS A 347 -38.24 1.88 6.76
CA HIS A 347 -36.91 1.38 7.11
C HIS A 347 -35.85 1.56 6.01
N ALA A 348 -36.25 1.90 4.76
CA ALA A 348 -35.37 2.02 3.60
C ALA A 348 -35.14 3.46 3.12
N ASN A 349 -35.63 4.46 3.89
CA ASN A 349 -35.55 5.88 3.55
C ASN A 349 -36.13 6.17 2.16
N GLU A 350 -37.34 5.73 1.87
CA GLU A 350 -38.04 5.97 0.61
C GLU A 350 -39.03 7.13 0.78
N SER A 351 -39.42 7.79 -0.33
CA SER A 351 -40.56 8.72 -0.31
C SER A 351 -41.84 7.95 -0.01
N PRO A 352 -42.70 8.43 0.92
CA PRO A 352 -44.00 7.79 1.17
C PRO A 352 -45.00 8.01 0.01
N TRP A 353 -44.73 8.95 -0.90
CA TRP A 353 -45.56 9.22 -2.06
C TRP A 353 -44.95 8.68 -3.36
N PRO A 354 -45.78 8.16 -4.29
CA PRO A 354 -45.34 7.82 -5.65
C PRO A 354 -44.92 9.09 -6.43
N PRO A 355 -44.13 8.94 -7.51
CA PRO A 355 -43.77 10.07 -8.38
C PRO A 355 -45.03 10.80 -8.89
N PRO A 356 -45.02 12.14 -8.97
CA PRO A 356 -46.21 12.94 -9.26
C PRO A 356 -46.56 12.97 -10.76
N ILE A 357 -46.90 11.84 -11.37
CA ILE A 357 -47.26 11.76 -12.81
C ILE A 357 -48.48 10.85 -13.04
N GLY A 358 -49.42 11.34 -13.87
CA GLY A 358 -50.64 10.67 -14.32
C GLY A 358 -50.51 10.00 -15.70
N SER A 359 -51.42 9.07 -15.98
CA SER A 359 -51.48 8.24 -17.19
C SER A 359 -51.56 9.02 -18.51
N GLU A 360 -50.67 8.74 -19.47
CA GLU A 360 -50.98 8.53 -20.90
C GLU A 360 -49.72 8.14 -21.71
N GLY A 361 -49.78 6.97 -22.38
CA GLY A 361 -49.80 6.99 -23.84
C GLY A 361 -48.52 7.07 -24.69
N GLU A 362 -47.31 6.74 -24.23
CA GLU A 362 -46.20 6.48 -25.16
C GLU A 362 -45.64 5.07 -25.01
N ARG A 363 -45.67 4.30 -26.11
CA ARG A 363 -45.08 2.96 -26.15
C ARG A 363 -43.56 3.09 -26.05
N LEU A 364 -43.03 2.74 -24.89
CA LEU A 364 -41.59 2.52 -24.67
C LEU A 364 -41.04 1.63 -25.79
N ALA A 365 -40.05 2.12 -26.54
CA ALA A 365 -39.36 1.37 -27.59
C ALA A 365 -38.40 0.32 -26.98
N LEU A 366 -38.91 -0.58 -26.14
CA LEU A 366 -38.14 -1.59 -25.38
C LEU A 366 -37.40 -2.62 -26.25
N HIS A 367 -37.65 -2.63 -27.56
CA HIS A 367 -36.97 -3.47 -28.52
C HIS A 367 -35.59 -2.93 -28.94
N ARG A 368 -35.19 -1.73 -28.48
CA ARG A 368 -33.88 -1.11 -28.73
C ARG A 368 -33.11 -0.92 -27.43
N TYR A 369 -31.78 -1.02 -27.50
CA TYR A 369 -30.92 -0.63 -26.40
C TYR A 369 -31.08 0.87 -26.10
N PRO A 370 -31.05 1.28 -24.81
CA PRO A 370 -31.03 2.69 -24.44
C PRO A 370 -29.72 3.34 -24.88
N GLU A 371 -29.67 4.67 -24.86
CA GLU A 371 -28.39 5.38 -24.99
C GLU A 371 -27.52 5.14 -23.74
N PRO A 372 -26.20 4.93 -23.88
CA PRO A 372 -25.31 4.65 -22.73
C PRO A 372 -25.29 5.72 -21.64
N GLN A 373 -25.39 6.97 -22.06
CA GLN A 373 -25.45 8.15 -21.23
C GLN A 373 -26.48 9.07 -21.91
N PRO A 374 -27.79 8.89 -21.64
CA PRO A 374 -28.85 9.55 -22.40
C PRO A 374 -28.77 11.08 -22.29
N PRO A 375 -28.54 11.83 -23.40
CA PRO A 375 -28.32 13.26 -23.36
C PRO A 375 -29.44 14.04 -22.67
N ALA A 376 -30.70 13.71 -22.97
CA ALA A 376 -31.86 14.37 -22.38
C ALA A 376 -31.92 14.20 -20.84
N LEU A 377 -31.52 13.03 -20.32
CA LEU A 377 -31.46 12.80 -18.88
C LEU A 377 -30.28 13.52 -18.24
N ILE A 378 -29.13 13.56 -18.91
CA ILE A 378 -27.96 14.33 -18.44
C ILE A 378 -28.33 15.80 -18.33
N GLU A 379 -28.96 16.38 -19.35
CA GLU A 379 -29.39 17.78 -19.36
C GLU A 379 -30.41 18.06 -18.25
N ALA A 380 -31.40 17.18 -18.07
CA ALA A 380 -32.40 17.31 -17.02
C ALA A 380 -31.77 17.27 -15.61
N LEU A 381 -30.84 16.34 -15.36
CA LEU A 381 -30.11 16.24 -14.09
C LEU A 381 -29.15 17.41 -13.88
N ALA A 382 -28.43 17.83 -14.93
CA ALA A 382 -27.51 18.96 -14.90
C ALA A 382 -28.25 20.25 -14.54
N HIS A 383 -29.41 20.48 -15.16
CA HIS A 383 -30.29 21.60 -14.81
C HIS A 383 -30.85 21.49 -13.39
N ALA A 384 -31.24 20.29 -12.95
CA ALA A 384 -31.77 20.08 -11.59
C ALA A 384 -30.73 20.29 -10.49
N PHE A 385 -29.46 19.95 -10.74
CA PHE A 385 -28.36 20.06 -9.77
C PHE A 385 -27.49 21.32 -9.96
N GLY A 386 -27.81 22.18 -10.93
CA GLY A 386 -27.07 23.42 -11.17
C GLY A 386 -25.63 23.19 -11.66
N VAL A 387 -25.42 22.20 -12.51
CA VAL A 387 -24.10 21.83 -13.06
C VAL A 387 -24.11 21.81 -14.59
N SER A 388 -22.92 21.77 -15.19
CA SER A 388 -22.79 21.59 -16.64
C SER A 388 -22.94 20.11 -17.00
N SER A 389 -23.51 19.79 -18.16
CA SER A 389 -23.65 18.39 -18.64
C SER A 389 -22.31 17.64 -18.73
N GLY A 390 -21.19 18.36 -18.93
CA GLY A 390 -19.84 17.79 -18.94
C GLY A 390 -19.32 17.32 -17.57
N ASP A 391 -19.90 17.83 -16.48
CA ASP A 391 -19.47 17.54 -15.10
C ASP A 391 -20.25 16.36 -14.50
N LEU A 392 -21.12 15.72 -15.28
CA LEU A 392 -22.08 14.74 -14.78
C LEU A 392 -21.97 13.40 -15.51
N LEU A 393 -22.04 12.33 -14.73
CA LEU A 393 -22.23 10.96 -15.19
C LEU A 393 -23.50 10.37 -14.58
N VAL A 394 -24.39 9.84 -15.41
CA VAL A 394 -25.59 9.14 -14.95
C VAL A 394 -25.20 7.72 -14.54
N THR A 395 -25.70 7.27 -13.39
CA THR A 395 -25.39 5.95 -12.82
C THR A 395 -26.65 5.26 -12.30
N ARG A 396 -26.57 3.93 -12.12
CA ARG A 396 -27.62 3.10 -11.55
C ARG A 396 -27.74 3.30 -10.03
N GLY A 397 -28.24 4.47 -9.64
CA GLY A 397 -28.20 4.95 -8.25
C GLY A 397 -26.78 5.38 -7.84
N SER A 398 -26.65 5.98 -6.66
CA SER A 398 -25.33 6.35 -6.13
C SER A 398 -24.43 5.14 -5.88
N ASP A 399 -24.99 3.94 -5.69
CA ASP A 399 -24.23 2.69 -5.50
C ASP A 399 -23.32 2.35 -6.69
N GLU A 400 -23.78 2.56 -7.93
CA GLU A 400 -22.92 2.37 -9.10
C GLU A 400 -21.84 3.46 -9.17
N GLY A 401 -22.15 4.69 -8.77
CA GLY A 401 -21.13 5.73 -8.58
C GLY A 401 -20.04 5.32 -7.59
N ILE A 402 -20.42 4.73 -6.45
CA ILE A 402 -19.47 4.22 -5.45
C ILE A 402 -18.56 3.13 -6.03
N ASP A 403 -19.14 2.16 -6.75
CA ASP A 403 -18.38 1.07 -7.39
C ASP A 403 -17.43 1.60 -8.48
N LEU A 404 -17.90 2.48 -9.37
CA LEU A 404 -17.09 3.06 -10.44
C LEU A 404 -15.93 3.90 -9.92
N LEU A 405 -16.16 4.75 -8.91
CA LEU A 405 -15.10 5.53 -8.28
C LEU A 405 -14.05 4.61 -7.64
N THR A 406 -14.48 3.60 -6.91
CA THR A 406 -13.59 2.63 -6.28
C THR A 406 -12.74 1.89 -7.31
N ARG A 407 -13.35 1.39 -8.39
CA ARG A 407 -12.64 0.70 -9.49
C ARG A 407 -11.68 1.59 -10.26
N THR A 408 -11.99 2.88 -10.38
CA THR A 408 -11.18 3.82 -11.17
C THR A 408 -9.92 4.25 -10.43
N PHE A 409 -10.02 4.48 -9.12
CA PHE A 409 -8.93 5.08 -8.34
C PHE A 409 -8.17 4.08 -7.46
N CYS A 410 -8.70 2.88 -7.21
CA CYS A 410 -8.07 1.89 -6.34
C CYS A 410 -7.63 0.62 -7.09
N GLU A 411 -6.33 0.37 -7.10
CA GLU A 411 -5.75 -0.91 -7.49
C GLU A 411 -5.89 -1.93 -6.35
N ALA A 412 -6.37 -3.12 -6.68
CA ALA A 412 -6.58 -4.19 -5.71
C ALA A 412 -5.25 -4.63 -5.06
N GLY A 413 -5.26 -4.80 -3.74
CA GLY A 413 -4.08 -5.21 -2.96
C GLY A 413 -3.00 -4.15 -2.76
N ARG A 414 -3.19 -2.93 -3.29
CA ARG A 414 -2.23 -1.81 -3.16
C ARG A 414 -2.85 -0.57 -2.54
N ASP A 415 -3.99 -0.12 -3.08
CA ASP A 415 -4.58 1.16 -2.71
C ASP A 415 -5.65 1.00 -1.62
N ALA A 416 -5.90 2.09 -0.88
CA ALA A 416 -6.83 2.11 0.24
C ALA A 416 -7.93 3.18 0.08
N VAL A 417 -9.02 3.04 0.82
CA VAL A 417 -10.06 4.07 0.99
C VAL A 417 -10.21 4.42 2.47
N VAL A 418 -10.57 5.66 2.77
CA VAL A 418 -10.98 6.09 4.11
C VAL A 418 -12.50 6.10 4.21
N VAL A 419 -13.04 5.48 5.25
CA VAL A 419 -14.47 5.52 5.61
C VAL A 419 -14.63 6.02 7.04
N CYS A 420 -15.72 6.75 7.30
CA CYS A 420 -15.95 7.39 8.60
C CYS A 420 -17.14 6.74 9.35
N PRO A 421 -17.01 5.55 9.95
CA PRO A 421 -18.13 4.88 10.61
C PRO A 421 -18.57 5.60 11.89
N PRO A 422 -19.86 5.56 12.27
CA PRO A 422 -20.96 4.93 11.56
C PRO A 422 -21.41 5.77 10.34
N THR A 423 -21.36 5.16 9.16
CA THR A 423 -21.78 5.77 7.89
C THR A 423 -22.39 4.70 6.96
N PHE A 424 -22.65 5.05 5.71
CA PHE A 424 -23.27 4.15 4.75
C PHE A 424 -22.34 2.98 4.39
N GLY A 425 -22.85 1.75 4.53
CA GLY A 425 -22.01 0.55 4.44
C GLY A 425 -21.47 0.23 3.03
N MET A 426 -22.06 0.78 1.98
CA MET A 426 -21.68 0.43 0.60
C MET A 426 -20.27 0.88 0.22
N TYR A 427 -19.70 1.90 0.89
CA TYR A 427 -18.31 2.31 0.67
C TYR A 427 -17.34 1.16 1.00
N ALA A 428 -17.52 0.55 2.18
CA ALA A 428 -16.73 -0.59 2.63
C ALA A 428 -16.99 -1.84 1.77
N VAL A 429 -18.23 -2.08 1.38
CA VAL A 429 -18.60 -3.23 0.52
C VAL A 429 -17.95 -3.11 -0.86
N ALA A 430 -17.97 -1.93 -1.48
CA ALA A 430 -17.33 -1.70 -2.78
C ALA A 430 -15.81 -1.86 -2.69
N ALA A 431 -15.17 -1.29 -1.65
CA ALA A 431 -13.74 -1.44 -1.42
C ALA A 431 -13.33 -2.91 -1.20
N ALA A 432 -14.06 -3.65 -0.35
CA ALA A 432 -13.81 -5.07 -0.11
C ALA A 432 -14.00 -5.91 -1.39
N THR A 433 -15.03 -5.61 -2.18
CA THR A 433 -15.29 -6.29 -3.46
C THR A 433 -14.17 -6.02 -4.47
N GLN A 434 -13.67 -4.78 -4.54
CA GLN A 434 -12.52 -4.44 -5.38
C GLN A 434 -11.24 -5.12 -4.87
N GLY A 435 -11.09 -5.26 -3.55
CA GLY A 435 -9.84 -5.69 -2.90
C GLY A 435 -8.96 -4.51 -2.48
N ALA A 436 -9.55 -3.32 -2.30
CA ALA A 436 -8.88 -2.16 -1.72
C ALA A 436 -8.90 -2.25 -0.18
N GLN A 437 -7.86 -1.75 0.48
CA GLN A 437 -7.82 -1.70 1.94
C GLN A 437 -8.83 -0.68 2.47
N ILE A 438 -9.49 -0.99 3.58
CA ILE A 438 -10.44 -0.09 4.26
C ILE A 438 -9.75 0.49 5.48
N LEU A 439 -9.58 1.81 5.49
CA LEU A 439 -9.04 2.57 6.61
C LEU A 439 -10.20 3.27 7.32
N GLU A 440 -10.50 2.84 8.55
CA GLU A 440 -11.58 3.43 9.33
C GLU A 440 -11.07 4.63 10.12
N ALA A 441 -11.76 5.76 9.98
CA ALA A 441 -11.62 6.95 10.82
C ALA A 441 -12.98 7.27 11.45
N PRO A 442 -13.36 6.61 12.56
CA PRO A 442 -14.68 6.74 13.12
C PRO A 442 -15.08 8.19 13.42
N LEU A 443 -16.36 8.51 13.27
CA LEU A 443 -16.93 9.78 13.72
C LEU A 443 -16.77 9.91 15.25
N THR A 444 -16.79 11.15 15.74
CA THR A 444 -16.78 11.42 17.18
C THR A 444 -18.04 10.87 17.87
N ASN A 445 -18.07 10.89 19.20
CA ASN A 445 -19.25 10.44 19.97
C ASN A 445 -20.51 11.29 19.69
N GLU A 446 -20.32 12.52 19.20
CA GLU A 446 -21.37 13.44 18.75
C GLU A 446 -21.69 13.29 17.26
N PHE A 447 -21.13 12.28 16.60
CA PHE A 447 -21.25 12.00 15.17
C PHE A 447 -20.74 13.15 14.27
N ASP A 448 -19.68 13.84 14.67
CA ASP A 448 -18.95 14.80 13.82
C ASP A 448 -17.68 14.17 13.23
N LEU A 449 -17.12 14.78 12.18
CA LEU A 449 -15.91 14.31 11.51
C LEU A 449 -14.69 14.48 12.40
N ASP A 450 -13.98 13.41 12.76
CA ASP A 450 -12.67 13.54 13.42
C ASP A 450 -11.59 13.91 12.40
N ILE A 451 -11.33 15.22 12.26
CA ILE A 451 -10.41 15.76 11.26
C ILE A 451 -8.99 15.23 11.47
N VAL A 452 -8.57 15.01 12.72
CA VAL A 452 -7.20 14.54 13.01
C VAL A 452 -7.08 13.07 12.61
N ALA A 453 -8.04 12.24 13.03
CA ALA A 453 -8.04 10.82 12.67
C ALA A 453 -8.16 10.62 11.14
N ILE A 454 -9.03 11.37 10.47
CA ILE A 454 -9.20 11.30 9.01
C ILE A 454 -7.89 11.65 8.30
N LYS A 455 -7.22 12.73 8.69
CA LYS A 455 -5.94 13.13 8.08
C LYS A 455 -4.86 12.07 8.25
N ALA A 456 -4.75 11.48 9.44
CA ALA A 456 -3.83 10.38 9.68
C ALA A 456 -4.11 9.18 8.75
N LYS A 457 -5.39 8.82 8.54
CA LYS A 457 -5.76 7.75 7.60
C LYS A 457 -5.52 8.10 6.13
N VAL A 458 -5.64 9.37 5.76
CA VAL A 458 -5.26 9.82 4.40
C VAL A 458 -3.74 9.67 4.19
N ASP A 459 -2.92 9.98 5.21
CA ASP A 459 -1.45 9.87 5.12
C ASP A 459 -0.95 8.42 5.06
N GLU A 460 -1.77 7.43 5.42
CA GLU A 460 -1.50 6.00 5.20
C GLU A 460 -1.62 5.60 3.71
N GLY A 461 -1.90 6.54 2.79
CA GLY A 461 -1.86 6.34 1.34
C GLY A 461 -3.23 6.09 0.68
N ALA A 462 -4.32 6.55 1.28
CA ALA A 462 -5.66 6.38 0.72
C ALA A 462 -5.84 7.12 -0.62
N LYS A 463 -6.58 6.51 -1.55
CA LYS A 463 -6.95 7.10 -2.85
C LYS A 463 -8.31 7.78 -2.84
N ILE A 464 -9.21 7.37 -1.94
CA ILE A 464 -10.55 7.93 -1.80
C ILE A 464 -10.86 8.17 -0.32
N LEU A 465 -11.41 9.34 -0.01
CA LEU A 465 -12.03 9.67 1.28
C LEU A 465 -13.55 9.76 1.10
N TRP A 466 -14.30 8.88 1.77
CA TRP A 466 -15.76 8.86 1.74
C TRP A 466 -16.35 9.66 2.91
N ILE A 467 -17.21 10.63 2.60
CA ILE A 467 -17.98 11.40 3.58
C ILE A 467 -19.44 11.44 3.13
N CYS A 468 -20.37 10.99 3.97
CA CYS A 468 -21.80 11.10 3.70
C CYS A 468 -22.37 12.32 4.44
N SER A 469 -23.00 13.26 3.73
CA SER A 469 -23.51 14.50 4.34
C SER A 469 -24.78 14.97 3.61
N PRO A 470 -25.96 14.98 4.24
CA PRO A 470 -26.26 14.47 5.59
C PRO A 470 -25.92 12.98 5.76
N ASN A 471 -25.29 12.63 6.89
CA ASN A 471 -24.77 11.29 7.11
C ASN A 471 -25.88 10.27 7.35
N ASN A 472 -25.68 9.05 6.85
CA ASN A 472 -26.54 7.90 7.11
C ASN A 472 -25.74 6.87 7.91
N PRO A 473 -26.12 6.51 9.16
CA PRO A 473 -27.47 6.63 9.72
C PRO A 473 -27.70 7.79 10.70
N THR A 474 -26.71 8.65 10.96
CA THR A 474 -26.80 9.61 12.08
C THR A 474 -27.68 10.83 11.80
N GLY A 475 -27.89 11.16 10.52
CA GLY A 475 -28.84 12.15 10.04
C GLY A 475 -28.28 13.56 9.91
N ASN A 476 -27.20 13.91 10.61
CA ASN A 476 -26.63 15.26 10.61
C ASN A 476 -25.86 15.59 9.33
N ALA A 477 -25.96 16.83 8.87
CA ALA A 477 -25.04 17.41 7.89
C ALA A 477 -23.75 17.89 8.58
N PHE A 478 -22.61 17.74 7.91
CA PHE A 478 -21.35 18.28 8.39
C PHE A 478 -21.18 19.74 7.97
N ALA A 479 -20.58 20.55 8.84
CA ALA A 479 -20.34 21.96 8.54
C ALA A 479 -19.36 22.13 7.36
N SER A 480 -19.66 23.06 6.45
CA SER A 480 -18.85 23.29 5.24
C SER A 480 -17.38 23.59 5.55
N VAL A 481 -17.10 24.32 6.63
CA VAL A 481 -15.72 24.60 7.09
C VAL A 481 -14.91 23.32 7.39
N ARG A 482 -15.56 22.27 7.91
CA ARG A 482 -14.89 20.98 8.17
C ARG A 482 -14.60 20.25 6.86
N ILE A 483 -15.57 20.23 5.94
CA ILE A 483 -15.43 19.64 4.61
C ILE A 483 -14.32 20.35 3.82
N GLU A 484 -14.31 21.69 3.81
CA GLU A 484 -13.26 22.49 3.18
C GLU A 484 -11.88 22.21 3.79
N SER A 485 -11.77 22.07 5.11
CA SER A 485 -10.50 21.72 5.78
C SER A 485 -9.94 20.37 5.32
N LEU A 486 -10.83 19.38 5.12
CA LEU A 486 -10.44 18.07 4.58
C LEU A 486 -10.11 18.15 3.10
N LEU A 487 -10.87 18.93 2.31
CA LEU A 487 -10.60 19.14 0.89
C LEU A 487 -9.24 19.84 0.65
N ASP A 488 -8.91 20.86 1.44
CA ASP A 488 -7.61 21.53 1.38
C ASP A 488 -6.48 20.56 1.73
N TYR A 489 -6.67 19.72 2.75
CA TYR A 489 -5.67 18.72 3.14
C TYR A 489 -5.49 17.60 2.11
N ALA A 490 -6.60 17.07 1.60
CA ALA A 490 -6.63 15.98 0.63
C ALA A 490 -6.11 16.41 -0.75
N ARG A 491 -5.85 17.70 -0.98
CA ARG A 491 -5.33 18.21 -2.25
C ARG A 491 -4.03 17.49 -2.60
N TYR A 492 -4.01 16.88 -3.80
CA TYR A 492 -2.93 16.02 -4.32
C TYR A 492 -2.69 14.71 -3.57
N ARG A 493 -3.54 14.32 -2.62
CA ARG A 493 -3.44 13.06 -1.86
C ARG A 493 -4.50 12.05 -2.31
N CYS A 494 -5.77 12.45 -2.28
CA CYS A 494 -6.89 11.56 -2.58
C CYS A 494 -8.07 12.30 -3.21
N VAL A 495 -8.96 11.55 -3.85
CA VAL A 495 -10.30 12.03 -4.22
C VAL A 495 -11.15 12.13 -2.95
N VAL A 496 -11.90 13.21 -2.79
CA VAL A 496 -12.85 13.35 -1.69
C VAL A 496 -14.25 13.23 -2.25
N VAL A 497 -14.99 12.23 -1.80
CA VAL A 497 -16.35 11.97 -2.25
C VAL A 497 -17.34 12.36 -1.16
N ILE A 498 -18.20 13.33 -1.48
CA ILE A 498 -19.31 13.73 -0.63
C ILE A 498 -20.59 13.08 -1.15
N ASP A 499 -21.12 12.11 -0.40
CA ASP A 499 -22.40 11.47 -0.71
C ASP A 499 -23.56 12.33 -0.17
N GLU A 500 -24.27 12.95 -1.12
CA GLU A 500 -25.37 13.88 -0.88
C GLU A 500 -26.74 13.27 -1.23
N ALA A 501 -26.91 11.96 -0.96
CA ALA A 501 -28.17 11.26 -1.20
C ALA A 501 -29.39 11.86 -0.47
N TYR A 502 -29.16 12.65 0.58
CA TYR A 502 -30.21 13.28 1.41
C TYR A 502 -30.15 14.81 1.41
N ALA A 503 -29.31 15.44 0.58
CA ALA A 503 -29.05 16.89 0.68
C ALA A 503 -30.31 17.75 0.40
N GLU A 504 -31.30 17.24 -0.34
CA GLU A 504 -32.56 17.94 -0.58
C GLU A 504 -33.35 18.23 0.71
N PHE A 505 -33.14 17.47 1.79
CA PHE A 505 -33.81 17.67 3.09
C PHE A 505 -33.02 18.59 4.05
N SER A 506 -31.82 18.99 3.64
CA SER A 506 -30.89 19.77 4.46
C SER A 506 -30.94 21.24 4.11
N THR A 507 -30.72 22.09 5.12
CA THR A 507 -30.48 23.53 4.91
C THR A 507 -29.01 23.85 4.69
N ALA A 508 -28.11 22.88 4.87
CA ALA A 508 -26.69 23.04 4.59
C ALA A 508 -26.46 23.16 3.06
N PRO A 509 -25.56 24.04 2.61
CA PRO A 509 -25.26 24.18 1.19
C PRO A 509 -24.61 22.90 0.65
N SER A 510 -24.98 22.53 -0.58
CA SER A 510 -24.36 21.41 -1.29
C SER A 510 -22.87 21.67 -1.57
N ALA A 511 -22.06 20.63 -1.44
CA ALA A 511 -20.65 20.61 -1.80
C ALA A 511 -20.43 20.84 -3.31
N ILE A 512 -21.45 20.70 -4.17
CA ILE A 512 -21.36 21.05 -5.60
C ILE A 512 -20.86 22.49 -5.80
N SER A 513 -21.20 23.40 -4.88
CA SER A 513 -20.73 24.79 -4.89
C SER A 513 -19.21 24.93 -4.75
N LEU A 514 -18.54 23.95 -4.14
CA LEU A 514 -17.10 23.92 -3.90
C LEU A 514 -16.30 23.37 -5.09
N ARG A 515 -16.95 22.75 -6.10
CA ARG A 515 -16.27 22.01 -7.19
C ARG A 515 -15.24 22.85 -7.95
N GLN A 516 -15.56 24.13 -8.19
CA GLN A 516 -14.66 25.01 -8.97
C GLN A 516 -13.34 25.27 -8.23
N ARG A 517 -13.34 25.22 -6.89
CA ARG A 517 -12.16 25.42 -6.05
C ARG A 517 -11.40 24.11 -5.78
N TYR A 518 -12.06 22.96 -5.89
CA TYR A 518 -11.52 21.66 -5.51
C TYR A 518 -11.75 20.61 -6.61
N PRO A 519 -10.83 20.49 -7.59
CA PRO A 519 -10.95 19.53 -8.69
C PRO A 519 -11.03 18.05 -8.25
N GLN A 520 -10.49 17.73 -7.07
CA GLN A 520 -10.53 16.39 -6.48
C GLN A 520 -11.85 16.07 -5.76
N LEU A 521 -12.80 17.01 -5.71
CA LEU A 521 -14.12 16.82 -5.13
C LEU A 521 -15.02 16.07 -6.10
N VAL A 522 -15.69 15.05 -5.59
CA VAL A 522 -16.76 14.33 -6.27
C VAL A 522 -18.01 14.39 -5.39
N VAL A 523 -19.17 14.62 -5.98
CA VAL A 523 -20.45 14.61 -5.28
C VAL A 523 -21.34 13.50 -5.85
N LEU A 524 -21.92 12.68 -4.97
CA LEU A 524 -22.93 11.69 -5.36
C LEU A 524 -24.34 12.22 -5.10
N LYS A 525 -25.22 12.04 -6.09
CA LYS A 525 -26.65 12.39 -6.01
C LYS A 525 -27.53 11.19 -6.37
N THR A 526 -28.76 11.18 -5.90
CA THR A 526 -29.74 10.15 -6.28
C THR A 526 -31.16 10.70 -6.38
N LEU A 527 -31.96 10.13 -7.29
CA LEU A 527 -33.41 10.36 -7.34
C LEU A 527 -34.19 9.43 -6.40
N SER A 528 -33.50 8.58 -5.63
CA SER A 528 -34.15 7.57 -4.79
C SER A 528 -34.93 8.14 -3.61
N LYS A 529 -34.54 9.33 -3.14
CA LYS A 529 -34.97 9.88 -1.85
C LYS A 529 -36.04 10.95 -2.08
N ALA A 530 -35.66 12.23 -2.10
CA ALA A 530 -36.58 13.36 -2.26
C ALA A 530 -37.46 13.28 -3.52
N TYR A 531 -36.92 12.74 -4.61
CA TYR A 531 -37.63 12.62 -5.88
C TYR A 531 -38.58 11.42 -5.97
N GLY A 532 -38.58 10.52 -4.99
CA GLY A 532 -39.48 9.36 -4.94
C GLY A 532 -39.26 8.29 -6.01
N LEU A 533 -38.07 8.24 -6.63
CA LEU A 533 -37.73 7.32 -7.73
C LEU A 533 -36.74 6.23 -7.32
N ALA A 534 -36.87 5.68 -6.11
CA ALA A 534 -36.00 4.60 -5.64
C ALA A 534 -36.02 3.37 -6.57
N GLY A 535 -37.19 3.03 -7.12
CA GLY A 535 -37.39 1.90 -8.04
C GLY A 535 -36.77 2.10 -9.43
N ALA A 536 -36.59 3.34 -9.88
CA ALA A 536 -35.99 3.66 -11.19
C ALA A 536 -34.46 3.51 -11.18
N ARG A 537 -33.84 3.40 -9.99
CA ARG A 537 -32.39 3.24 -9.83
C ARG A 537 -31.58 4.29 -10.58
N ILE A 538 -31.89 5.57 -10.39
CA ILE A 538 -31.16 6.69 -11.01
C ILE A 538 -30.31 7.44 -9.97
N GLY A 539 -29.05 7.65 -10.31
CA GLY A 539 -28.08 8.45 -9.58
C GLY A 539 -27.19 9.24 -10.51
N ALA A 540 -26.38 10.11 -9.92
CA ALA A 540 -25.41 10.90 -10.65
C ALA A 540 -24.10 11.01 -9.86
N VAL A 541 -22.99 10.93 -10.59
CA VAL A 541 -21.67 11.36 -10.12
C VAL A 541 -21.42 12.74 -10.72
N ILE A 542 -21.16 13.73 -9.88
CA ILE A 542 -20.84 15.09 -10.28
C ILE A 542 -19.39 15.36 -9.91
N ALA A 543 -18.56 15.66 -10.90
CA ALA A 543 -17.11 15.82 -10.71
C ALA A 543 -16.52 16.73 -11.81
N GLU A 544 -15.24 17.05 -11.66
CA GLU A 544 -14.49 17.71 -12.73
C GLU A 544 -14.47 16.83 -14.02
N PRO A 545 -14.53 17.43 -15.23
CA PRO A 545 -14.66 16.69 -16.49
C PRO A 545 -13.63 15.59 -16.73
N SER A 546 -12.39 15.74 -16.27
CA SER A 546 -11.35 14.69 -16.40
C SER A 546 -11.67 13.47 -15.54
N VAL A 547 -12.27 13.65 -14.35
CA VAL A 547 -12.78 12.53 -13.53
C VAL A 547 -13.92 11.83 -14.25
N ILE A 548 -14.88 12.58 -14.80
CA ILE A 548 -16.00 12.02 -15.58
C ILE A 548 -15.48 11.24 -16.79
N ALA A 549 -14.45 11.75 -17.48
CA ALA A 549 -13.83 11.07 -18.61
C ALA A 549 -13.17 9.74 -18.22
N LEU A 550 -12.62 9.61 -17.01
CA LEU A 550 -12.10 8.33 -16.50
C LEU A 550 -13.25 7.35 -16.22
N LEU A 551 -14.31 7.80 -15.54
CA LEU A 551 -15.45 6.94 -15.21
C LEU A 551 -16.18 6.43 -16.46
N ARG A 552 -16.28 7.26 -17.50
CA ARG A 552 -16.85 6.86 -18.81
C ARG A 552 -16.12 5.69 -19.47
N LYS A 553 -14.85 5.44 -19.14
CA LYS A 553 -14.10 4.29 -19.67
C LYS A 553 -14.56 2.96 -19.10
N ILE A 554 -15.17 2.95 -17.92
CA ILE A 554 -15.48 1.73 -17.17
C ILE A 554 -16.97 1.58 -16.83
N VAL A 555 -17.79 2.62 -17.05
CA VAL A 555 -19.25 2.51 -16.91
C VAL A 555 -19.80 1.51 -17.93
N PRO A 556 -20.69 0.59 -17.52
CA PRO A 556 -21.34 -0.30 -18.48
C PRO A 556 -22.16 0.49 -19.51
N PRO A 557 -22.09 0.14 -20.81
CA PRO A 557 -22.66 0.95 -21.87
C PRO A 557 -24.19 1.01 -21.87
N TYR A 558 -24.93 0.23 -21.07
CA TYR A 558 -26.39 0.27 -21.03
C TYR A 558 -26.90 0.00 -19.60
N SER A 559 -26.36 0.73 -18.60
CA SER A 559 -26.64 0.44 -17.18
C SER A 559 -28.05 0.82 -16.70
N ILE A 560 -28.78 1.63 -17.48
CA ILE A 560 -30.10 2.18 -17.11
C ILE A 560 -31.11 1.93 -18.25
N SER A 561 -32.27 1.37 -17.91
CA SER A 561 -33.35 1.09 -18.88
C SER A 561 -34.05 2.36 -19.37
N SER A 562 -34.52 2.38 -20.62
CA SER A 562 -35.31 3.50 -21.17
C SER A 562 -36.53 3.86 -20.32
N ALA A 563 -37.23 2.88 -19.74
CA ALA A 563 -38.36 3.13 -18.84
C ALA A 563 -37.97 3.97 -17.61
N SER A 564 -36.79 3.72 -17.04
CA SER A 564 -36.28 4.49 -15.90
C SER A 564 -35.80 5.88 -16.31
N VAL A 565 -35.25 6.01 -17.53
CA VAL A 565 -34.84 7.29 -18.12
C VAL A 565 -36.06 8.21 -18.30
N ASP A 566 -37.13 7.70 -18.91
CA ASP A 566 -38.33 8.49 -19.21
C ASP A 566 -39.06 8.93 -17.94
N GLU A 567 -39.11 8.07 -16.92
CA GLU A 567 -39.68 8.43 -15.63
C GLU A 567 -38.83 9.51 -14.92
N ALA A 568 -37.51 9.38 -14.96
CA ALA A 568 -36.61 10.38 -14.38
C ALA A 568 -36.75 11.75 -15.06
N ILE A 569 -36.80 11.80 -16.39
CA ILE A 569 -36.99 13.06 -17.13
C ILE A 569 -38.31 13.72 -16.73
N ARG A 570 -39.41 12.95 -16.64
CA ARG A 570 -40.73 13.50 -16.24
C ARG A 570 -40.75 14.03 -14.81
N VAL A 571 -40.07 13.37 -13.87
CA VAL A 571 -39.96 13.85 -12.48
C VAL A 571 -39.06 15.09 -12.37
N LEU A 572 -38.07 15.23 -13.24
CA LEU A 572 -37.16 16.39 -13.27
C LEU A 572 -37.73 17.61 -14.00
N HIS A 573 -38.82 17.42 -14.77
CA HIS A 573 -39.55 18.48 -15.46
C HIS A 573 -40.10 19.54 -14.49
N GLU A 574 -40.18 20.79 -14.95
CA GLU A 574 -40.43 21.96 -14.10
C GLU A 574 -41.73 21.86 -13.29
N GLY A 575 -42.81 21.33 -13.87
CA GLY A 575 -44.09 21.11 -13.19
C GLY A 575 -44.04 20.16 -11.98
N SER A 576 -43.11 19.21 -11.96
CA SER A 576 -42.94 18.23 -10.86
C SER A 576 -42.12 18.80 -9.69
N ARG A 577 -41.29 19.82 -9.94
CA ARG A 577 -40.36 20.39 -8.94
C ARG A 577 -41.07 21.04 -7.76
N THR A 578 -42.15 21.77 -8.00
CA THR A 578 -42.94 22.41 -6.94
C THR A 578 -43.56 21.37 -6.00
N VAL A 579 -44.03 20.25 -6.56
CA VAL A 579 -44.59 19.14 -5.77
C VAL A 579 -43.51 18.47 -4.93
N ILE A 580 -42.33 18.22 -5.50
CA ILE A 580 -41.20 17.66 -4.77
C ILE A 580 -40.76 18.59 -3.64
N ALA A 581 -40.62 19.89 -3.90
CA ALA A 581 -40.24 20.87 -2.89
C ALA A 581 -41.26 20.92 -1.73
N SER A 582 -42.56 20.91 -2.04
CA SER A 582 -43.62 20.86 -1.02
C SER A 582 -43.60 19.55 -0.21
N ARG A 583 -43.32 18.40 -0.84
CA ARG A 583 -43.15 17.12 -0.14
C ARG A 583 -41.92 17.12 0.77
N VAL A 584 -40.79 17.65 0.30
CA VAL A 584 -39.58 17.82 1.12
C VAL A 584 -39.87 18.70 2.32
N GLU A 585 -40.53 19.85 2.13
CA GLU A 585 -40.91 20.74 3.23
C GLU A 585 -41.83 20.02 4.24
N THR A 586 -42.79 19.24 3.75
CA THR A 586 -43.67 18.43 4.60
C THR A 586 -42.88 17.42 5.41
N ILE A 587 -41.96 16.67 4.78
CA ILE A 587 -41.11 15.69 5.46
C ILE A 587 -40.21 16.35 6.50
N VAL A 588 -39.67 17.54 6.22
CA VAL A 588 -38.83 18.29 7.18
C VAL A 588 -39.67 18.74 8.39
N LYS A 589 -40.87 19.31 8.16
CA LYS A 589 -41.80 19.68 9.24
C LYS A 589 -42.21 18.48 10.08
N GLU A 590 -42.53 17.37 9.43
CA GLU A 590 -42.91 16.12 10.08
C GLU A 590 -41.76 15.49 10.85
N ARG A 591 -40.53 15.52 10.32
CA ARG A 591 -39.34 15.07 11.03
C ARG A 591 -39.16 15.82 12.34
N ASP A 592 -39.25 17.14 12.29
CA ASP A 592 -39.05 17.99 13.46
C ASP A 592 -40.20 17.80 14.47
N ARG A 593 -41.44 17.64 13.99
CA ARG A 593 -42.62 17.30 14.81
C ARG A 593 -42.46 15.94 15.50
N VAL A 594 -42.13 14.90 14.75
CA VAL A 594 -41.92 13.54 15.27
C VAL A 594 -40.80 13.53 16.29
N ALA A 595 -39.68 14.20 16.02
CA ALA A 595 -38.58 14.31 16.98
C ALA A 595 -39.03 14.98 18.29
N ALA A 596 -39.77 16.09 18.20
CA ALA A 596 -40.27 16.81 19.37
C ALA A 596 -41.26 15.97 20.20
N GLN A 597 -42.18 15.25 19.55
CA GLN A 597 -43.18 14.44 20.26
C GLN A 597 -42.59 13.15 20.84
N LEU A 598 -41.70 12.47 20.11
CA LEU A 598 -41.02 11.27 20.58
C LEU A 598 -40.04 11.54 21.73
N ALA A 599 -39.56 12.77 21.91
CA ALA A 599 -38.71 13.14 23.04
C ALA A 599 -39.38 12.89 24.41
N SER A 600 -40.70 12.77 24.46
CA SER A 600 -41.47 12.44 25.67
C SER A 600 -41.60 10.94 25.96
N SER A 601 -41.16 10.07 25.04
CA SER A 601 -41.26 8.61 25.21
C SER A 601 -40.25 8.08 26.25
N PRO A 602 -40.67 7.21 27.18
CA PRO A 602 -39.76 6.59 28.16
C PRO A 602 -38.79 5.56 27.55
N LEU A 603 -39.04 5.12 26.31
CA LEU A 603 -38.16 4.20 25.58
C LEU A 603 -37.00 4.91 24.88
N ILE A 604 -37.03 6.25 24.84
CA ILE A 604 -36.10 7.06 24.07
C ILE A 604 -35.15 7.78 25.03
N LYS A 605 -33.86 7.51 24.88
CA LYS A 605 -32.80 8.17 25.65
C LYS A 605 -32.35 9.47 24.99
N LYS A 606 -32.21 9.44 23.66
CA LYS A 606 -31.71 10.58 22.87
C LYS A 606 -32.23 10.48 21.44
N ILE A 607 -32.65 11.61 20.89
CA ILE A 607 -32.92 11.75 19.46
C ILE A 607 -31.81 12.61 18.89
N TYR A 608 -31.08 12.09 17.90
CA TYR A 608 -30.02 12.85 17.26
C TYR A 608 -30.61 13.84 16.26
N ARG A 609 -29.98 15.01 16.15
CA ARG A 609 -30.35 16.00 15.13
C ARG A 609 -30.24 15.35 13.75
N SER A 610 -31.24 15.60 12.92
CA SER A 610 -31.27 15.12 11.55
C SER A 610 -31.53 16.27 10.58
N ASP A 611 -30.75 16.32 9.51
CA ASP A 611 -30.92 17.15 8.34
C ASP A 611 -31.31 16.27 7.12
N SER A 612 -31.90 15.10 7.38
CA SER A 612 -32.29 14.08 6.39
C SER A 612 -33.80 13.77 6.44
N ASN A 613 -34.27 12.67 5.82
CA ASN A 613 -35.67 12.20 5.89
C ASN A 613 -35.90 11.06 6.91
N PHE A 614 -35.02 10.94 7.89
CA PHE A 614 -35.12 9.94 8.95
C PHE A 614 -34.62 10.52 10.28
N LEU A 615 -34.90 9.83 11.37
CA LEU A 615 -34.38 10.12 12.70
C LEU A 615 -33.56 8.94 13.19
N LEU A 616 -32.41 9.21 13.81
CA LEU A 616 -31.69 8.22 14.61
C LEU A 616 -32.04 8.42 16.07
N ILE A 617 -32.43 7.34 16.73
CA ILE A 617 -32.92 7.35 18.11
C ILE A 617 -32.04 6.39 18.91
N GLU A 618 -31.39 6.89 19.96
CA GLU A 618 -30.79 6.07 21.00
C GLU A 618 -31.90 5.66 21.99
N SER A 619 -32.07 4.36 22.18
CA SER A 619 -33.09 3.79 23.05
C SER A 619 -32.49 3.14 24.28
N THR A 620 -33.28 3.03 25.34
CA THR A 620 -32.98 2.15 26.50
C THR A 620 -33.20 0.67 26.17
N ALA A 621 -34.07 0.37 25.18
CA ALA A 621 -34.40 -0.98 24.73
C ALA A 621 -34.82 -0.98 23.24
N ALA A 622 -33.86 -1.05 22.32
CA ALA A 622 -34.14 -1.01 20.87
C ALA A 622 -35.07 -2.15 20.42
N ALA A 623 -34.91 -3.35 21.00
CA ALA A 623 -35.77 -4.50 20.72
C ALA A 623 -37.25 -4.22 21.04
N SER A 624 -37.54 -3.48 22.11
CA SER A 624 -38.90 -3.10 22.49
C SER A 624 -39.51 -2.09 21.51
N ILE A 625 -38.73 -1.11 21.04
CA ILE A 625 -39.17 -0.18 19.98
C ILE A 625 -39.49 -0.96 18.70
N LEU A 626 -38.60 -1.87 18.29
CA LEU A 626 -38.79 -2.69 17.09
C LEU A 626 -40.02 -3.59 17.19
N ALA A 627 -40.26 -4.21 18.35
CA ALA A 627 -41.44 -5.05 18.59
C ALA A 627 -42.72 -4.22 18.59
N CYS A 628 -42.75 -3.10 19.33
CA CYS A 628 -43.91 -2.22 19.43
C CYS A 628 -44.34 -1.67 18.06
N LEU A 629 -43.38 -1.23 17.24
CA LEU A 629 -43.67 -0.74 15.89
C LEU A 629 -44.09 -1.88 14.96
N ARG A 630 -43.51 -3.08 15.10
CA ARG A 630 -43.96 -4.25 14.33
C ARG A 630 -45.40 -4.64 14.66
N ASP A 631 -45.82 -4.56 15.92
CA ASP A 631 -47.18 -4.90 16.34
C ASP A 631 -48.23 -3.98 15.71
N ILE A 632 -47.89 -2.71 15.46
CA ILE A 632 -48.77 -1.78 14.73
C ILE A 632 -48.55 -1.80 13.22
N GLY A 633 -47.82 -2.77 12.68
CA GLY A 633 -47.65 -2.94 11.25
C GLY A 633 -46.52 -2.11 10.62
N ILE A 634 -45.62 -1.49 11.40
CA ILE A 634 -44.58 -0.57 10.91
C ILE A 634 -43.18 -1.19 11.04
N LEU A 635 -42.42 -1.22 9.94
CA LEU A 635 -41.01 -1.63 9.95
C LEU A 635 -40.07 -0.43 9.97
N VAL A 636 -39.19 -0.40 10.97
CA VAL A 636 -38.07 0.55 11.12
C VAL A 636 -36.73 -0.18 11.10
N ARG A 637 -35.61 0.56 11.08
CA ARG A 637 -34.27 -0.03 10.88
C ARG A 637 -33.51 -0.16 12.19
N ASP A 638 -33.11 -1.39 12.50
CA ASP A 638 -32.25 -1.71 13.65
C ASP A 638 -30.77 -1.38 13.39
N PHE A 639 -30.19 -0.58 14.28
CA PHE A 639 -28.77 -0.26 14.34
C PHE A 639 -28.13 -0.67 15.69
N SER A 640 -28.86 -1.42 16.52
CA SER A 640 -28.38 -1.88 17.81
C SER A 640 -27.12 -2.74 17.65
N GLY A 641 -26.13 -2.50 18.51
CA GLY A 641 -24.84 -3.19 18.50
C GLY A 641 -23.92 -2.86 17.31
N ARG A 642 -24.27 -1.91 16.43
CA ARG A 642 -23.42 -1.53 15.29
C ARG A 642 -22.46 -0.40 15.66
N GLY A 643 -21.18 -0.75 15.82
CA GLY A 643 -20.12 0.23 16.10
C GLY A 643 -20.39 1.01 17.39
N THR A 644 -20.33 2.34 17.32
CA THR A 644 -20.59 3.25 18.45
C THR A 644 -22.07 3.55 18.70
N LEU A 645 -23.00 2.96 17.92
CA LEU A 645 -24.42 3.33 17.94
C LEU A 645 -25.24 2.74 19.12
N GLY A 646 -24.63 1.97 20.03
CA GLY A 646 -25.32 1.45 21.21
C GLY A 646 -26.63 0.72 20.88
N GLN A 647 -27.74 1.10 21.52
CA GLN A 647 -29.09 0.60 21.27
C GLN A 647 -29.86 1.57 20.36
N ALA A 648 -29.38 1.79 19.13
CA ALA A 648 -30.00 2.73 18.21
C ALA A 648 -31.00 2.09 17.23
N VAL A 649 -32.07 2.84 16.94
CA VAL A 649 -33.05 2.55 15.90
C VAL A 649 -33.16 3.76 14.98
N ARG A 650 -33.21 3.53 13.67
CA ARG A 650 -33.44 4.58 12.68
C ARG A 650 -34.85 4.47 12.12
N ILE A 651 -35.61 5.56 12.19
CA ILE A 651 -37.00 5.66 11.73
C ILE A 651 -37.04 6.58 10.52
N THR A 652 -37.48 6.08 9.37
CA THR A 652 -37.80 6.95 8.21
C THR A 652 -39.07 7.74 8.51
N ILE A 653 -39.09 9.03 8.12
CA ILE A 653 -40.27 9.88 8.25
C ILE A 653 -41.24 9.57 7.11
N GLY A 654 -42.45 9.16 7.47
CA GLY A 654 -43.53 8.79 6.55
C GLY A 654 -44.53 9.94 6.35
N THR A 655 -45.77 9.58 5.97
CA THR A 655 -46.89 10.55 5.97
C THR A 655 -47.27 10.96 7.39
N PRO A 656 -47.98 12.08 7.59
CA PRO A 656 -48.45 12.49 8.91
C PRO A 656 -49.20 11.39 9.67
N GLU A 657 -50.04 10.62 8.98
CA GLU A 657 -50.83 9.54 9.58
C GLU A 657 -49.94 8.37 10.04
N GLN A 658 -48.89 8.05 9.27
CA GLN A 658 -47.92 7.02 9.66
C GLN A 658 -47.09 7.48 10.86
N ASN A 659 -46.69 8.75 10.86
CA ASN A 659 -45.94 9.37 11.93
C ASN A 659 -46.75 9.44 13.23
N ASP A 660 -48.04 9.77 13.15
CA ASP A 660 -48.96 9.79 14.30
C ASP A 660 -49.07 8.41 14.96
N ARG A 661 -49.17 7.34 14.16
CA ARG A 661 -49.17 5.96 14.68
C ARG A 661 -47.85 5.60 15.39
N ILE A 662 -46.71 6.06 14.88
CA ILE A 662 -45.40 5.87 15.55
C ILE A 662 -45.37 6.60 16.88
N ILE A 663 -45.82 7.86 16.91
CA ILE A 663 -45.86 8.67 18.13
C ILE A 663 -46.78 8.04 19.14
N GLU A 664 -47.99 7.65 18.73
CA GLU A 664 -48.94 6.97 19.61
C GLU A 664 -48.32 5.68 20.16
N ALA A 665 -47.78 4.79 19.31
CA ALA A 665 -47.22 3.53 19.77
C ALA A 665 -46.04 3.68 20.74
N LEU A 666 -45.18 4.69 20.56
CA LEU A 666 -43.99 4.87 21.41
C LEU A 666 -44.23 5.76 22.64
N CYS A 667 -45.26 6.61 22.63
CA CYS A 667 -45.59 7.49 23.76
C CYS A 667 -46.76 6.98 24.61
N SER A 668 -47.67 6.13 24.07
CA SER A 668 -48.86 5.65 24.79
C SER A 668 -48.64 4.42 25.69
N THR A 669 -47.46 3.79 25.65
CA THR A 669 -47.14 2.54 26.38
C THR A 669 -46.97 2.68 27.91
N PHE A 670 -47.68 3.63 28.53
CA PHE A 670 -47.87 3.68 29.99
C PHE A 670 -49.35 3.83 30.37
N SER A 671 -50.22 3.07 29.69
CA SER A 671 -51.54 2.70 30.20
C SER A 671 -51.73 1.17 30.15
N GLY A 672 -51.05 0.43 31.03
CA GLY A 672 -51.62 -0.82 31.56
C GLY A 672 -51.36 -2.15 30.85
N ARG A 673 -50.17 -2.44 30.31
CA ARG A 673 -49.72 -3.83 30.18
C ARG A 673 -48.27 -4.00 30.65
N ALA A 674 -48.12 -4.72 31.75
CA ALA A 674 -46.85 -5.11 32.33
C ALA A 674 -46.05 -5.96 31.34
N LEU A 675 -44.79 -5.58 31.13
CA LEU A 675 -43.76 -6.39 30.48
C LEU A 675 -43.34 -7.49 31.46
N GLN A 676 -43.58 -8.75 31.07
CA GLN A 676 -42.97 -9.95 31.63
C GLN A 676 -41.97 -10.51 30.63
#